data_AF-A0A8J4UB10-F1
#
_entry.id   AF-A0A8J4UB10-F1
#
_cell.length_a   1.000
_cell.length_b   1.000
_cell.length_c   1.000
_cell.angle_alpha   90.00
_cell.angle_beta   90.00
_cell.angle_gamma   90.00
#
_symmetry.space_group_name_H-M   'P 1'
#
loop_
_entity.id
_entity.type
_entity.pdbx_description
1 polymer ?
#
loop_
_entity_poly.entity_id
_entity_poly.type
_entity_poly.pdbx_seq_one_letter_code
_entity_poly.pdbx_strand_id
1 'polypeptide(L)'
;MDCDGGAETKTYKTSITMEIKPTRESPAAGCGVRSKENGTAKREPENTAVETCKAVKPKRRSGCGAAGPAVEFVDPVEKVQVCVGETAQLSCSYRSTGPSASCWIHNRKKVVVDGDRTRIESSTTGSVLIISEVVPVDIGSYTIFVRTRHGLAQHTVVLSIRDRPERPASCPFVSQLTRSSLVLSWSGPGYDGGSQITDYVVEMKSLGPGESEDWNVLTSQCKDTTYRVRSGLCAQGEYRFRVRACNAVGVSEPSEESDFIKMDTAGEQQEKILPQGDVIVDTVHKVKDCYDIHEKLGVGKFGQVFRLTHKETGRVCAGKFYRAIGSKDKDAAREEIKLMKELHHPKLVQCLGAFDTRSEIALIMEYIAGGELFERIVDDNFEHTEPNSMQYMRQILEGVLYLHRKKIVHLDLKPENIVCLNATGTLIKIIDFGLARKLEPGNPLRVMHGTPEFVAPEVVSYEPVDLATDMWSIGVICYILLSGESPFQGSTDAETLTLVTAATWDFDPEFEDITDEAKAFICELLKKNKRERLSCEQALAHSWMAACSRRVTKTLNKDKMRRFLARQRWQRTGKAVLALKRMANLSNKSDTSDSQSPSSQVNVSAKDKSLAKEAEEAVMALETQLRSEPNFPQTLHDLTEPCGSTVHMACVVQ
;
A
#
# COMPACT_ATOMS: atom_id res chain seq x y z
N MET A 1 28.10 -57.33 37.56
CA MET A 1 29.36 -57.76 36.92
C MET A 1 29.44 -56.97 35.66
N ASP A 2 30.49 -56.17 35.60
CA ASP A 2 30.40 -54.82 35.07
C ASP A 2 31.25 -54.68 33.81
N CYS A 3 31.06 -53.52 33.19
CA CYS A 3 31.91 -52.77 32.25
C CYS A 3 33.22 -53.35 31.65
N ASP A 4 33.48 -52.79 30.47
CA ASP A 4 34.78 -52.59 29.82
C ASP A 4 35.53 -53.77 29.18
N GLY A 5 36.16 -53.47 28.02
CA GLY A 5 37.54 -53.93 27.85
C GLY A 5 37.94 -54.73 26.60
N GLY A 6 37.48 -54.36 25.40
CA GLY A 6 38.31 -54.51 24.17
C GLY A 6 38.47 -55.89 23.49
N ALA A 7 38.54 -55.83 22.16
CA ALA A 7 39.19 -56.80 21.26
C ALA A 7 39.59 -56.01 20.00
N GLU A 8 40.87 -55.76 19.71
CA GLU A 8 41.83 -56.72 19.12
C GLU A 8 41.27 -57.41 17.87
N THR A 9 41.41 -56.80 16.69
CA THR A 9 42.55 -56.97 15.77
C THR A 9 42.83 -58.41 15.28
N LYS A 10 42.66 -58.63 13.97
CA LYS A 10 43.66 -59.38 13.18
C LYS A 10 43.66 -58.98 11.71
N THR A 11 44.85 -58.72 11.19
CA THR A 11 45.14 -58.32 9.82
C THR A 11 45.49 -59.51 8.93
N TYR A 12 45.27 -59.39 7.62
CA TYR A 12 46.22 -59.91 6.62
C TYR A 12 46.46 -58.89 5.49
N LYS A 13 47.64 -58.95 4.89
CA LYS A 13 48.14 -58.01 3.85
C LYS A 13 48.23 -58.70 2.49
N THR A 14 48.25 -57.90 1.42
CA THR A 14 49.18 -57.91 0.25
C THR A 14 48.78 -56.70 -0.60
N SER A 15 49.54 -55.59 -0.64
CA SER A 15 50.70 -55.30 -1.53
C SER A 15 50.32 -55.31 -3.03
N ILE A 16 50.75 -54.39 -3.89
CA ILE A 16 51.90 -53.47 -3.81
C ILE A 16 51.71 -52.21 -4.70
N THR A 17 52.33 -51.07 -4.32
CA THR A 17 52.75 -49.84 -5.08
C THR A 17 52.13 -49.49 -6.45
N MET A 18 51.84 -48.23 -6.82
CA MET A 18 52.21 -46.89 -6.28
C MET A 18 51.24 -45.81 -6.90
N GLU A 19 51.41 -44.48 -6.95
CA GLU A 19 52.57 -43.58 -6.69
C GLU A 19 52.20 -42.22 -6.00
N ILE A 20 52.48 -41.06 -6.61
CA ILE A 20 52.71 -39.76 -5.93
C ILE A 20 51.56 -38.72 -6.08
N LYS A 21 51.32 -38.04 -4.95
CA LYS A 21 50.39 -36.92 -4.63
C LYS A 21 51.08 -35.54 -4.78
N PRO A 22 50.48 -34.37 -4.42
CA PRO A 22 49.11 -34.04 -3.98
C PRO A 22 48.42 -33.11 -5.03
N THR A 23 47.72 -31.97 -4.83
CA THR A 23 47.25 -31.07 -3.72
C THR A 23 46.12 -30.18 -4.29
N ARG A 24 45.23 -29.48 -3.56
CA ARG A 24 44.94 -29.38 -2.12
C ARG A 24 43.42 -29.21 -1.88
N GLU A 25 42.97 -29.58 -0.68
CA GLU A 25 41.62 -29.55 -0.10
C GLU A 25 40.81 -28.24 -0.38
N SER A 26 39.47 -28.22 -0.55
CA SER A 26 38.34 -28.81 0.24
C SER A 26 38.22 -28.23 1.67
N PRO A 27 37.05 -28.17 2.37
CA PRO A 27 35.76 -28.88 2.23
C PRO A 27 34.53 -27.98 1.88
N ALA A 28 33.35 -28.44 1.43
CA ALA A 28 32.29 -29.28 2.06
C ALA A 28 31.59 -28.61 3.28
N ALA A 29 30.33 -28.85 3.71
CA ALA A 29 29.14 -29.61 3.24
C ALA A 29 27.89 -28.99 3.97
N GLY A 30 26.61 -29.37 3.82
CA GLY A 30 25.94 -30.39 2.99
C GLY A 30 24.41 -30.41 3.22
N CYS A 31 23.75 -31.35 2.53
CA CYS A 31 22.67 -32.26 2.97
C CYS A 31 21.98 -32.00 4.35
N GLY A 32 20.66 -32.13 4.54
CA GLY A 32 19.52 -32.60 3.72
C GLY A 32 18.28 -32.71 4.63
N VAL A 33 17.09 -33.27 4.35
CA VAL A 33 16.40 -33.91 3.21
C VAL A 33 15.10 -34.51 3.83
N ARG A 34 13.91 -34.28 3.23
CA ARG A 34 12.59 -34.92 3.53
C ARG A 34 11.94 -34.55 4.90
N SER A 35 10.63 -34.76 5.13
CA SER A 35 9.62 -35.56 4.40
C SER A 35 8.18 -34.98 4.35
N LYS A 36 7.53 -35.17 3.18
CA LYS A 36 6.10 -35.49 2.90
C LYS A 36 4.98 -35.08 3.88
N GLU A 37 3.90 -34.48 3.34
CA GLU A 37 2.56 -35.08 3.16
C GLU A 37 1.71 -34.22 2.18
N ASN A 38 1.03 -34.81 1.18
CA ASN A 38 -0.38 -35.26 1.11
C ASN A 38 -1.47 -34.16 1.26
N GLY A 39 -2.42 -34.10 0.31
CA GLY A 39 -3.66 -33.30 0.43
C GLY A 39 -4.30 -32.92 -0.92
N THR A 40 -5.42 -33.53 -1.29
CA THR A 40 -6.12 -33.30 -2.58
C THR A 40 -7.46 -32.56 -2.46
N ALA A 41 -7.75 -31.81 -3.52
CA ALA A 41 -8.92 -30.97 -3.82
C ALA A 41 -10.32 -31.35 -3.26
N LYS A 42 -11.06 -30.32 -2.82
CA LYS A 42 -12.54 -30.16 -2.82
C LYS A 42 -12.81 -28.70 -3.26
N ARG A 43 -13.67 -28.40 -4.24
CA ARG A 43 -15.14 -28.57 -4.36
C ARG A 43 -15.95 -27.73 -3.37
N GLU A 44 -16.53 -26.64 -3.90
CA GLU A 44 -17.75 -25.97 -3.43
C GLU A 44 -18.91 -27.00 -3.35
N PRO A 45 -19.96 -26.81 -2.51
CA PRO A 45 -21.01 -25.84 -2.83
C PRO A 45 -21.78 -25.17 -1.66
N GLU A 46 -22.23 -23.94 -1.88
CA GLU A 46 -23.56 -23.48 -1.45
C GLU A 46 -24.52 -23.63 -2.66
N ASN A 47 -25.76 -24.16 -2.62
CA ASN A 47 -26.77 -24.33 -1.57
C ASN A 47 -27.46 -23.02 -1.14
N THR A 48 -28.68 -22.69 -1.56
CA THR A 48 -29.63 -23.37 -2.48
C THR A 48 -30.59 -22.36 -3.14
N ALA A 49 -31.45 -22.83 -4.03
CA ALA A 49 -32.41 -22.03 -4.80
C ALA A 49 -33.37 -21.17 -3.96
N VAL A 50 -33.70 -19.99 -4.50
CA VAL A 50 -35.07 -19.43 -4.43
C VAL A 50 -35.49 -19.05 -5.84
N GLU A 51 -36.32 -19.87 -6.47
CA GLU A 51 -36.99 -19.49 -7.72
C GLU A 51 -37.99 -18.37 -7.43
N THR A 52 -37.84 -17.22 -8.09
CA THR A 52 -38.92 -16.22 -8.12
C THR A 52 -40.03 -16.74 -9.04
N CYS A 53 -41.11 -17.27 -8.47
CA CYS A 53 -42.33 -17.59 -9.22
C CYS A 53 -42.87 -16.32 -9.90
N LYS A 54 -42.59 -16.16 -11.21
CA LYS A 54 -43.11 -15.05 -12.00
C LYS A 54 -44.62 -15.20 -12.17
N ALA A 55 -45.36 -14.17 -11.79
CA ALA A 55 -46.82 -14.19 -11.85
C ALA A 55 -47.34 -14.31 -13.29
N VAL A 56 -48.23 -15.28 -13.53
CA VAL A 56 -49.09 -15.29 -14.72
C VAL A 56 -50.10 -14.16 -14.58
N LYS A 57 -50.12 -13.23 -15.55
CA LYS A 57 -50.99 -12.04 -15.50
C LYS A 57 -52.48 -12.41 -15.69
N PRO A 58 -53.38 -12.10 -14.75
CA PRO A 58 -54.81 -12.14 -15.03
C PRO A 58 -55.20 -10.96 -15.94
N LYS A 59 -55.82 -11.24 -17.08
CA LYS A 59 -56.48 -10.20 -17.90
C LYS A 59 -57.82 -9.81 -17.27
N ARG A 60 -58.09 -8.49 -17.31
CA ARG A 60 -59.30 -7.81 -16.81
C ARG A 60 -60.63 -8.56 -17.02
N ARG A 61 -61.48 -8.53 -15.99
CA ARG A 61 -62.86 -7.99 -16.12
C ARG A 61 -63.09 -6.91 -15.06
N SER A 62 -64.02 -6.00 -15.32
CA SER A 62 -64.21 -4.73 -14.60
C SER A 62 -65.49 -4.73 -13.75
N GLY A 63 -65.43 -4.21 -12.52
CA GLY A 63 -66.59 -4.03 -11.65
C GLY A 63 -66.22 -3.32 -10.34
N CYS A 64 -66.83 -2.15 -10.13
CA CYS A 64 -66.59 -1.14 -9.09
C CYS A 64 -66.47 -1.65 -7.62
N GLY A 65 -65.72 -0.92 -6.78
CA GLY A 65 -65.77 -1.02 -5.31
C GLY A 65 -64.40 -0.90 -4.62
N ALA A 66 -64.09 0.26 -4.05
CA ALA A 66 -62.86 0.46 -3.25
C ALA A 66 -63.13 0.18 -1.76
N ALA A 67 -62.36 -0.74 -1.17
CA ALA A 67 -62.34 -0.98 0.27
C ALA A 67 -61.02 -0.45 0.87
N GLY A 68 -61.07 0.08 2.09
CA GLY A 68 -59.89 0.57 2.80
C GLY A 68 -58.93 -0.55 3.23
N PRO A 69 -57.71 -0.20 3.70
CA PRO A 69 -56.72 -1.18 4.16
C PRO A 69 -57.27 -2.02 5.33
N ALA A 70 -57.00 -3.32 5.28
CA ALA A 70 -57.63 -4.29 6.18
C ALA A 70 -57.07 -4.32 7.61
N VAL A 71 -55.86 -3.79 7.78
CA VAL A 71 -55.11 -3.71 9.04
C VAL A 71 -54.34 -2.39 9.07
N GLU A 72 -54.24 -1.77 10.24
CA GLU A 72 -53.47 -0.57 10.52
C GLU A 72 -52.62 -0.81 11.79
N PHE A 73 -51.34 -0.44 11.78
CA PHE A 73 -50.49 -0.49 12.98
C PHE A 73 -50.65 0.79 13.82
N VAL A 74 -50.55 0.65 15.13
CA VAL A 74 -50.70 1.75 16.10
C VAL A 74 -49.39 1.90 16.86
N ASP A 75 -48.88 3.13 16.93
CA ASP A 75 -47.63 3.52 17.59
C ASP A 75 -46.45 2.57 17.31
N PRO A 76 -46.09 2.37 16.01
CA PRO A 76 -45.11 1.37 15.59
C PRO A 76 -43.71 1.65 16.16
N VAL A 77 -43.21 0.76 17.00
CA VAL A 77 -41.80 0.78 17.45
C VAL A 77 -40.90 0.40 16.28
N GLU A 78 -39.93 1.25 15.94
CA GLU A 78 -39.00 1.00 14.82
C GLU A 78 -37.68 0.34 15.27
N LYS A 79 -37.19 0.66 16.47
CA LYS A 79 -35.91 0.15 17.00
C LYS A 79 -35.99 -0.15 18.50
N VAL A 80 -35.33 -1.22 18.92
CA VAL A 80 -35.09 -1.60 20.31
C VAL A 80 -33.58 -1.82 20.52
N GLN A 81 -33.05 -1.40 21.68
CA GLN A 81 -31.63 -1.55 22.02
C GLN A 81 -31.47 -2.03 23.47
N VAL A 82 -30.69 -3.10 23.65
CA VAL A 82 -30.60 -3.95 24.86
C VAL A 82 -29.11 -4.31 25.07
N CYS A 83 -28.66 -4.69 26.27
CA CYS A 83 -27.28 -5.14 26.47
C CYS A 83 -27.14 -6.68 26.27
N VAL A 84 -25.92 -7.17 26.02
CA VAL A 84 -25.68 -8.62 25.90
C VAL A 84 -26.16 -9.33 27.17
N GLY A 85 -26.97 -10.39 27.02
CA GLY A 85 -27.52 -11.18 28.12
C GLY A 85 -28.80 -10.62 28.76
N GLU A 86 -29.23 -9.40 28.45
CA GLU A 86 -30.54 -8.88 28.87
C GLU A 86 -31.68 -9.45 27.99
N THR A 87 -32.95 -9.20 28.37
CA THR A 87 -34.15 -9.64 27.62
C THR A 87 -34.66 -8.52 26.71
N ALA A 88 -34.85 -8.81 25.42
CA ALA A 88 -35.53 -7.92 24.48
C ALA A 88 -37.04 -8.19 24.40
N GLN A 89 -37.83 -7.13 24.19
CA GLN A 89 -39.26 -7.20 23.90
C GLN A 89 -39.57 -6.32 22.68
N LEU A 90 -40.16 -6.93 21.64
CA LEU A 90 -40.52 -6.27 20.39
C LEU A 90 -42.06 -6.26 20.28
N SER A 91 -42.68 -5.14 20.64
CA SER A 91 -44.14 -4.98 20.74
C SER A 91 -44.74 -4.22 19.55
N CYS A 92 -45.78 -4.78 18.94
CA CYS A 92 -46.50 -4.18 17.81
C CYS A 92 -48.02 -4.21 18.04
N SER A 93 -48.65 -3.05 18.18
CA SER A 93 -50.12 -2.91 18.27
C SER A 93 -50.75 -2.67 16.89
N TYR A 94 -51.98 -3.16 16.68
CA TYR A 94 -52.71 -3.02 15.41
C TYR A 94 -54.24 -3.07 15.56
N ARG A 95 -54.95 -2.48 14.59
CA ARG A 95 -56.40 -2.57 14.42
C ARG A 95 -56.73 -3.35 13.14
N SER A 96 -57.72 -4.25 13.18
CA SER A 96 -58.10 -5.09 12.02
C SER A 96 -59.61 -5.32 11.90
N THR A 97 -60.16 -5.30 10.67
CA THR A 97 -61.62 -5.38 10.40
C THR A 97 -62.18 -6.82 10.33
N GLY A 98 -61.88 -7.60 11.38
CA GLY A 98 -62.27 -9.00 11.56
C GLY A 98 -61.15 -9.83 12.19
N PRO A 99 -61.32 -11.16 12.26
CA PRO A 99 -60.27 -12.06 12.75
C PRO A 99 -58.96 -11.88 11.98
N SER A 100 -57.88 -11.71 12.73
CA SER A 100 -56.52 -11.50 12.25
C SER A 100 -55.59 -12.62 12.74
N ALA A 101 -54.58 -12.93 11.94
CA ALA A 101 -53.51 -13.87 12.29
C ALA A 101 -52.16 -13.18 12.08
N SER A 102 -51.37 -13.10 13.15
CA SER A 102 -50.02 -12.52 13.15
C SER A 102 -48.95 -13.62 12.99
N CYS A 103 -47.84 -13.28 12.33
CA CYS A 103 -46.60 -14.05 12.42
C CYS A 103 -45.37 -13.15 12.33
N TRP A 104 -44.35 -13.46 13.13
CA TRP A 104 -43.07 -12.78 13.10
C TRP A 104 -42.09 -13.50 12.15
N ILE A 105 -41.31 -12.72 11.42
CA ILE A 105 -40.26 -13.17 10.51
C ILE A 105 -38.97 -12.40 10.82
N HIS A 106 -37.91 -13.12 11.17
CA HIS A 106 -36.57 -12.58 11.40
C HIS A 106 -35.66 -13.04 10.27
N ASN A 107 -34.92 -12.13 9.64
CA ASN A 107 -33.96 -12.45 8.57
C ASN A 107 -34.53 -13.45 7.52
N ARG A 108 -35.76 -13.16 7.06
CA ARG A 108 -36.58 -13.96 6.11
C ARG A 108 -37.02 -15.35 6.56
N LYS A 109 -36.66 -15.83 7.75
CA LYS A 109 -37.19 -17.07 8.35
C LYS A 109 -38.33 -16.73 9.31
N LYS A 110 -39.40 -17.53 9.32
CA LYS A 110 -40.45 -17.40 10.35
C LYS A 110 -39.79 -17.63 11.72
N VAL A 111 -40.05 -16.73 12.67
CA VAL A 111 -39.58 -16.91 14.05
C VAL A 111 -40.22 -18.19 14.61
N VAL A 112 -39.37 -19.09 15.08
CA VAL A 112 -39.80 -20.31 15.79
C VAL A 112 -39.93 -19.92 17.26
N VAL A 113 -41.06 -20.27 17.87
CA VAL A 113 -41.24 -20.16 19.32
C VAL A 113 -40.44 -21.28 19.97
N ASP A 114 -39.47 -20.92 20.79
CA ASP A 114 -38.63 -21.81 21.56
C ASP A 114 -38.90 -21.54 23.04
N GLY A 115 -39.44 -22.53 23.75
CA GLY A 115 -40.22 -22.34 24.98
C GLY A 115 -39.50 -21.59 26.08
N ASP A 116 -38.17 -21.72 26.14
CA ASP A 116 -37.35 -21.13 27.20
C ASP A 116 -36.74 -19.78 26.80
N ARG A 117 -36.39 -19.59 25.51
CA ARG A 117 -35.65 -18.40 25.03
C ARG A 117 -36.45 -17.43 24.17
N THR A 118 -37.38 -17.90 23.33
CA THR A 118 -38.09 -17.07 22.33
C THR A 118 -39.60 -17.28 22.40
N ARG A 119 -40.34 -16.30 22.93
CA ARG A 119 -41.80 -16.37 23.14
C ARG A 119 -42.53 -15.36 22.28
N ILE A 120 -43.70 -15.74 21.77
CA ILE A 120 -44.60 -14.84 21.02
C ILE A 120 -45.96 -14.84 21.70
N GLU A 121 -46.38 -13.66 22.14
CA GLU A 121 -47.71 -13.40 22.68
C GLU A 121 -48.50 -12.63 21.63
N SER A 122 -49.67 -13.13 21.23
CA SER A 122 -50.50 -12.52 20.17
C SER A 122 -51.96 -12.41 20.61
N SER A 123 -52.58 -11.29 20.25
CA SER A 123 -53.99 -10.97 20.50
C SER A 123 -54.65 -10.45 19.21
N THR A 124 -55.94 -10.14 19.29
CA THR A 124 -56.68 -9.48 18.21
C THR A 124 -56.26 -8.03 17.93
N THR A 125 -55.46 -7.41 18.83
CA THR A 125 -55.09 -5.97 18.77
C THR A 125 -53.59 -5.70 18.85
N GLY A 126 -52.75 -6.75 18.85
CA GLY A 126 -51.31 -6.61 18.91
C GLY A 126 -50.58 -7.93 19.16
N SER A 127 -49.27 -7.91 18.98
CA SER A 127 -48.38 -9.03 19.33
C SER A 127 -47.04 -8.54 19.86
N VAL A 128 -46.48 -9.27 20.82
CA VAL A 128 -45.15 -9.06 21.38
C VAL A 128 -44.29 -10.29 21.12
N LEU A 129 -43.06 -10.07 20.67
CA LEU A 129 -42.00 -11.08 20.59
C LEU A 129 -40.97 -10.80 21.70
N ILE A 130 -40.77 -11.78 22.58
CA ILE A 130 -39.85 -11.71 23.72
C ILE A 130 -38.67 -12.65 23.44
N ILE A 131 -37.44 -12.14 23.63
CA ILE A 131 -36.20 -12.88 23.46
C ILE A 131 -35.39 -12.73 24.76
N SER A 132 -35.25 -13.81 25.51
CA SER A 132 -34.42 -13.88 26.72
C SER A 132 -32.95 -14.10 26.36
N GLU A 133 -32.04 -13.58 27.21
CA GLU A 133 -30.58 -13.71 27.04
C GLU A 133 -30.13 -13.38 25.63
N VAL A 134 -30.26 -12.10 25.25
CA VAL A 134 -30.00 -11.62 23.89
C VAL A 134 -28.50 -11.67 23.58
N VAL A 135 -28.14 -12.33 22.47
CA VAL A 135 -26.76 -12.53 21.99
C VAL A 135 -26.62 -12.04 20.53
N PRO A 136 -25.40 -11.84 19.99
CA PRO A 136 -25.19 -11.22 18.68
C PRO A 136 -25.97 -11.81 17.49
N VAL A 137 -26.38 -13.09 17.55
CA VAL A 137 -27.19 -13.72 16.48
C VAL A 137 -28.64 -13.21 16.41
N ASP A 138 -29.15 -12.58 17.47
CA ASP A 138 -30.50 -12.03 17.52
C ASP A 138 -30.57 -10.60 16.94
N ILE A 139 -29.44 -10.00 16.54
CA ILE A 139 -29.41 -8.67 15.90
C ILE A 139 -30.13 -8.72 14.55
N GLY A 140 -30.98 -7.73 14.29
CA GLY A 140 -31.52 -7.50 12.95
C GLY A 140 -33.00 -7.12 12.92
N SER A 141 -33.60 -7.29 11.74
CA SER A 141 -34.96 -6.87 11.45
C SER A 141 -35.98 -7.98 11.69
N TYR A 142 -36.92 -7.70 12.59
CA TYR A 142 -38.06 -8.54 12.92
C TYR A 142 -39.33 -7.95 12.29
N THR A 143 -39.80 -8.56 11.21
CA THR A 143 -41.02 -8.14 10.51
C THR A 143 -42.22 -8.93 11.03
N ILE A 144 -43.18 -8.25 11.64
CA ILE A 144 -44.51 -8.80 11.90
C ILE A 144 -45.38 -8.68 10.65
N PHE A 145 -46.00 -9.78 10.25
CA PHE A 145 -47.04 -9.84 9.23
C PHE A 145 -48.39 -10.06 9.90
N VAL A 146 -49.42 -9.31 9.52
CA VAL A 146 -50.79 -9.46 10.03
C VAL A 146 -51.75 -9.69 8.87
N ARG A 147 -52.36 -10.87 8.82
CA ARG A 147 -53.28 -11.28 7.76
C ARG A 147 -54.73 -11.26 8.25
N THR A 148 -55.64 -10.81 7.38
CA THR A 148 -57.10 -10.94 7.54
C THR A 148 -57.71 -11.58 6.29
N ARG A 149 -59.04 -11.71 6.28
CA ARG A 149 -59.83 -12.06 5.07
C ARG A 149 -59.74 -11.01 3.94
N HIS A 150 -59.38 -9.76 4.26
CA HIS A 150 -59.43 -8.62 3.34
C HIS A 150 -58.03 -8.17 2.85
N GLY A 151 -56.94 -8.63 3.47
CA GLY A 151 -55.59 -8.25 3.08
C GLY A 151 -54.48 -8.73 4.03
N LEU A 152 -53.26 -8.31 3.73
CA LEU A 152 -52.04 -8.56 4.49
C LEU A 152 -51.31 -7.23 4.71
N ALA A 153 -50.95 -6.93 5.95
CA ALA A 153 -50.09 -5.82 6.31
C ALA A 153 -48.79 -6.33 6.96
N GLN A 154 -47.76 -5.48 7.01
CA GLN A 154 -46.49 -5.78 7.67
C GLN A 154 -45.91 -4.53 8.36
N HIS A 155 -45.17 -4.72 9.45
CA HIS A 155 -44.33 -3.71 10.12
C HIS A 155 -43.01 -4.36 10.56
N THR A 156 -41.95 -3.57 10.74
CA THR A 156 -40.61 -4.06 11.07
C THR A 156 -40.01 -3.34 12.27
N VAL A 157 -39.50 -4.11 13.24
CA VAL A 157 -38.75 -3.63 14.40
C VAL A 157 -37.29 -4.08 14.28
N VAL A 158 -36.33 -3.20 14.54
CA VAL A 158 -34.89 -3.52 14.52
C VAL A 158 -34.37 -3.74 15.94
N LEU A 159 -33.85 -4.94 16.24
CA LEU A 159 -33.14 -5.22 17.49
C LEU A 159 -31.65 -4.95 17.33
N SER A 160 -31.04 -4.31 18.33
CA SER A 160 -29.62 -3.98 18.40
C SER A 160 -29.09 -4.17 19.83
N ILE A 161 -27.79 -4.45 19.96
CA ILE A 161 -27.17 -4.84 21.24
C ILE A 161 -26.08 -3.84 21.66
N ARG A 162 -25.77 -3.78 22.96
CA ARG A 162 -24.57 -3.13 23.53
C ARG A 162 -23.78 -4.08 24.44
N ASP A 163 -22.47 -3.89 24.48
CA ASP A 163 -21.49 -4.58 25.31
C ASP A 163 -20.37 -3.61 25.73
N ARG A 164 -19.37 -4.09 26.48
CA ARG A 164 -18.10 -3.39 26.68
C ARG A 164 -17.26 -3.38 25.38
N PRO A 165 -16.24 -2.52 25.26
CA PRO A 165 -15.33 -2.56 24.12
C PRO A 165 -14.42 -3.78 24.17
N GLU A 166 -13.79 -4.11 23.04
CA GLU A 166 -12.61 -4.98 23.04
C GLU A 166 -11.39 -4.28 23.67
N ARG A 167 -10.29 -5.01 23.87
CA ARG A 167 -8.99 -4.40 24.17
C ARG A 167 -8.55 -3.47 23.01
N PRO A 168 -7.80 -2.38 23.26
CA PRO A 168 -7.22 -1.55 22.20
C PRO A 168 -6.42 -2.39 21.20
N ALA A 169 -6.60 -2.14 19.90
CA ALA A 169 -6.13 -3.04 18.84
C ALA A 169 -4.61 -3.02 18.60
N SER A 170 -3.86 -2.15 19.28
CA SER A 170 -2.40 -2.11 19.26
C SER A 170 -1.84 -1.81 20.65
N CYS A 171 -0.63 -2.30 20.92
CA CYS A 171 0.14 -1.87 22.09
C CYS A 171 0.52 -0.38 21.97
N PRO A 172 0.59 0.39 23.07
CA PRO A 172 0.97 1.79 23.02
C PRO A 172 2.44 1.93 22.65
N PHE A 173 2.73 2.64 21.57
CA PHE A 173 4.10 2.96 21.14
C PHE A 173 4.43 4.42 21.41
N VAL A 174 5.71 4.73 21.56
CA VAL A 174 6.18 6.12 21.73
C VAL A 174 6.22 6.79 20.36
N SER A 175 5.32 7.73 20.12
CA SER A 175 5.30 8.56 18.90
C SER A 175 6.13 9.84 19.05
N GLN A 176 6.42 10.28 20.28
CA GLN A 176 7.39 11.35 20.55
C GLN A 176 8.13 11.07 21.88
N LEU A 177 9.44 11.27 21.91
CA LEU A 177 10.27 11.16 23.11
C LEU A 177 11.05 12.46 23.36
N THR A 178 11.15 12.85 24.63
CA THR A 178 11.96 13.96 25.14
C THR A 178 12.55 13.58 26.51
N ARG A 179 13.53 14.35 27.01
CA ARG A 179 14.23 14.09 28.29
C ARG A 179 13.34 13.94 29.53
N SER A 180 12.13 14.50 29.53
CA SER A 180 11.22 14.54 30.68
C SER A 180 9.75 14.30 30.34
N SER A 181 9.45 13.93 29.09
CA SER A 181 8.08 13.62 28.66
C SER A 181 8.09 12.74 27.42
N LEU A 182 7.08 11.91 27.26
CA LEU A 182 6.86 11.12 26.05
C LEU A 182 5.40 11.18 25.64
N VAL A 183 5.13 11.00 24.34
CA VAL A 183 3.78 10.83 23.79
C VAL A 183 3.62 9.38 23.42
N LEU A 184 2.64 8.73 24.05
CA LEU A 184 2.15 7.42 23.65
C LEU A 184 1.10 7.61 22.56
N SER A 185 1.05 6.68 21.62
CA SER A 185 -0.01 6.56 20.62
C SER A 185 -0.42 5.09 20.51
N TRP A 186 -1.72 4.85 20.30
CA TRP A 186 -2.30 3.52 20.13
C TRP A 186 -3.48 3.59 19.14
N SER A 187 -4.07 2.43 18.87
CA SER A 187 -5.30 2.28 18.09
C SER A 187 -6.46 1.99 19.02
N GLY A 188 -7.66 2.49 18.70
CA GLY A 188 -8.88 2.08 19.39
C GLY A 188 -9.15 0.56 19.30
N PRO A 189 -10.14 0.04 20.04
CA PRO A 189 -10.55 -1.36 19.92
C PRO A 189 -11.14 -1.66 18.54
N GLY A 190 -11.09 -2.92 18.11
CA GLY A 190 -11.66 -3.34 16.82
C GLY A 190 -13.19 -3.23 16.80
N TYR A 191 -13.82 -3.60 17.92
CA TYR A 191 -15.23 -3.40 18.21
C TYR A 191 -15.42 -2.56 19.49
N ASP A 192 -16.30 -1.55 19.43
CA ASP A 192 -16.58 -0.64 20.55
C ASP A 192 -17.68 -1.16 21.50
N GLY A 193 -18.19 -2.37 21.29
CA GLY A 193 -19.34 -2.90 22.03
C GLY A 193 -20.68 -2.32 21.56
N GLY A 194 -20.77 -1.68 20.39
CA GLY A 194 -22.01 -1.03 19.93
C GLY A 194 -22.37 0.22 20.74
N SER A 195 -21.40 0.79 21.46
CA SER A 195 -21.52 2.02 22.24
C SER A 195 -20.19 2.77 22.19
N GLN A 196 -20.24 4.03 21.73
CA GLN A 196 -19.07 4.86 21.49
C GLN A 196 -18.07 4.87 22.66
N ILE A 197 -16.78 4.77 22.33
CA ILE A 197 -15.67 4.96 23.28
C ILE A 197 -15.70 6.39 23.83
N THR A 198 -15.67 6.51 25.14
CA THR A 198 -15.73 7.77 25.90
C THR A 198 -14.34 8.26 26.30
N ASP A 199 -13.53 7.36 26.84
CA ASP A 199 -12.22 7.61 27.43
C ASP A 199 -11.34 6.34 27.36
N TYR A 200 -10.02 6.52 27.50
CA TYR A 200 -9.02 5.47 27.66
C TYR A 200 -8.36 5.58 29.03
N VAL A 201 -8.08 4.42 29.65
CA VAL A 201 -7.23 4.31 30.84
C VAL A 201 -5.82 3.98 30.38
N VAL A 202 -4.85 4.82 30.72
CA VAL A 202 -3.44 4.65 30.37
C VAL A 202 -2.67 4.30 31.65
N GLU A 203 -1.93 3.20 31.64
CA GLU A 203 -1.15 2.71 32.77
C GLU A 203 0.34 2.62 32.43
N MET A 204 1.18 2.72 33.47
CA MET A 204 2.64 2.60 33.41
C MET A 204 3.15 1.66 34.50
N LYS A 205 4.13 0.83 34.16
CA LYS A 205 4.93 0.04 35.09
C LYS A 205 6.37 0.53 35.05
N SER A 206 6.90 0.93 36.21
CA SER A 206 8.32 1.24 36.41
C SER A 206 9.14 -0.04 36.45
N LEU A 207 10.38 0.00 35.98
CA LEU A 207 11.27 -1.16 35.95
C LEU A 207 12.66 -0.76 36.47
N GLY A 208 13.05 -1.35 37.60
CA GLY A 208 14.33 -1.11 38.25
C GLY A 208 14.49 -1.96 39.51
N PRO A 209 15.72 -2.10 40.05
CA PRO A 209 15.97 -2.90 41.25
C PRO A 209 15.27 -2.28 42.48
N GLY A 210 14.17 -2.90 42.92
CA GLY A 210 13.37 -2.44 44.06
C GLY A 210 12.12 -1.62 43.70
N GLU A 211 11.82 -1.40 42.42
CA GLU A 211 10.54 -0.86 41.96
C GLU A 211 9.41 -1.89 42.10
N SER A 212 8.15 -1.44 42.21
CA SER A 212 7.00 -2.37 42.26
C SER A 212 6.71 -3.00 40.90
N GLU A 213 6.23 -4.25 40.91
CA GLU A 213 5.70 -4.94 39.75
C GLU A 213 4.29 -4.48 39.33
N ASP A 214 3.66 -3.58 40.10
CA ASP A 214 2.31 -3.09 39.87
C ASP A 214 2.17 -2.11 38.69
N TRP A 215 0.95 -2.02 38.16
CA TRP A 215 0.57 -1.08 37.12
C TRP A 215 -0.06 0.18 37.72
N ASN A 216 0.55 1.33 37.47
CA ASN A 216 0.10 2.63 37.96
C ASN A 216 -0.72 3.35 36.89
N VAL A 217 -1.93 3.79 37.24
CA VAL A 217 -2.79 4.58 36.33
C VAL A 217 -2.23 6.00 36.18
N LEU A 218 -1.86 6.39 34.96
CA LEU A 218 -1.45 7.77 34.63
C LEU A 218 -2.64 8.68 34.32
N THR A 219 -3.70 8.13 33.72
CA THR A 219 -4.98 8.81 33.48
C THR A 219 -6.08 7.79 33.22
N SER A 220 -7.32 8.15 33.55
CA SER A 220 -8.55 7.43 33.20
C SER A 220 -9.54 8.30 32.41
N GLN A 221 -9.07 9.40 31.83
CA GLN A 221 -9.87 10.44 31.15
C GLN A 221 -9.22 10.88 29.83
N CYS A 222 -8.50 9.96 29.16
CA CYS A 222 -7.85 10.26 27.88
C CYS A 222 -8.82 10.02 26.73
N LYS A 223 -9.31 11.06 26.07
CA LYS A 223 -10.33 10.92 25.00
C LYS A 223 -9.73 10.60 23.64
N ASP A 224 -8.53 11.10 23.38
CA ASP A 224 -7.75 10.81 22.18
C ASP A 224 -7.03 9.46 22.31
N THR A 225 -6.67 8.84 21.18
CA THR A 225 -5.77 7.66 21.15
C THR A 225 -4.29 8.03 21.30
N THR A 226 -4.00 9.16 21.93
CA THR A 226 -2.63 9.62 22.25
C THR A 226 -2.60 10.28 23.62
N TYR A 227 -1.51 10.10 24.37
CA TYR A 227 -1.34 10.71 25.69
C TYR A 227 0.11 11.15 25.93
N ARG A 228 0.30 12.41 26.35
CA ARG A 228 1.63 12.92 26.74
C ARG A 228 1.88 12.73 28.23
N VAL A 229 2.68 11.73 28.58
CA VAL A 229 3.20 11.48 29.93
C VAL A 229 4.20 12.59 30.30
N ARG A 230 4.04 13.24 31.46
CA ARG A 230 4.86 14.39 31.91
C ARG A 230 5.39 14.27 33.34
N SER A 231 5.11 13.15 34.01
CA SER A 231 5.34 12.93 35.43
C SER A 231 5.51 11.44 35.70
N GLY A 232 6.22 11.08 36.77
CA GLY A 232 6.58 9.68 37.07
C GLY A 232 7.77 9.14 36.26
N LEU A 233 8.30 9.92 35.31
CA LEU A 233 9.47 9.57 34.50
C LEU A 233 10.75 10.09 35.17
N CYS A 234 11.60 9.16 35.62
CA CYS A 234 12.97 9.43 36.07
C CYS A 234 13.98 9.31 34.93
N ALA A 235 15.05 10.12 34.97
CA ALA A 235 16.17 10.01 34.03
C ALA A 235 16.83 8.64 34.11
N GLN A 236 17.15 8.03 32.96
CA GLN A 236 17.65 6.65 32.81
C GLN A 236 16.71 5.53 33.29
N GLY A 237 15.52 5.86 33.82
CA GLY A 237 14.52 4.86 34.20
C GLY A 237 13.94 4.12 32.99
N GLU A 238 13.50 2.88 33.23
CA GLU A 238 12.89 2.00 32.23
C GLU A 238 11.41 1.78 32.56
N TYR A 239 10.56 1.80 31.52
CA TYR A 239 9.11 1.79 31.66
C TYR A 239 8.44 0.87 30.64
N ARG A 240 7.28 0.33 31.00
CA ARG A 240 6.29 -0.24 30.07
C ARG A 240 4.94 0.44 30.24
N PHE A 241 4.15 0.45 29.17
CA PHE A 241 2.82 1.06 29.12
C PHE A 241 1.78 0.07 28.59
N ARG A 242 0.52 0.22 29.01
CA ARG A 242 -0.64 -0.46 28.43
C ARG A 242 -1.86 0.44 28.51
N VAL A 243 -2.90 0.14 27.73
CA VAL A 243 -4.11 0.96 27.63
C VAL A 243 -5.37 0.09 27.70
N ARG A 244 -6.45 0.59 28.31
CA ARG A 244 -7.82 0.04 28.21
C ARG A 244 -8.76 1.06 27.57
N ALA A 245 -9.78 0.60 26.85
CA ALA A 245 -10.84 1.45 26.29
C ALA A 245 -12.07 1.45 27.21
N CYS A 246 -12.83 2.56 27.27
CA CYS A 246 -14.03 2.67 28.08
C CYS A 246 -15.22 3.15 27.24
N ASN A 247 -16.38 2.49 27.38
CA ASN A 247 -17.66 3.00 26.87
C ASN A 247 -18.69 3.09 28.02
N ALA A 248 -19.94 3.42 27.68
CA ALA A 248 -21.04 3.54 28.65
C ALA A 248 -21.45 2.22 29.35
N VAL A 249 -20.93 1.06 28.91
CA VAL A 249 -21.17 -0.27 29.52
C VAL A 249 -19.99 -0.70 30.41
N GLY A 250 -18.77 -0.25 30.11
CA GLY A 250 -17.62 -0.44 31.00
C GLY A 250 -16.25 -0.31 30.33
N VAL A 251 -15.24 -0.77 31.07
CA VAL A 251 -13.83 -0.79 30.67
C VAL A 251 -13.47 -2.15 30.07
N SER A 252 -12.65 -2.15 29.03
CA SER A 252 -12.18 -3.37 28.35
C SER A 252 -10.89 -3.96 28.94
N GLU A 253 -10.52 -5.15 28.47
CA GLU A 253 -9.22 -5.75 28.79
C GLU A 253 -8.05 -4.89 28.29
N PRO A 254 -6.86 -4.98 28.91
CA PRO A 254 -5.72 -4.17 28.50
C PRO A 254 -5.20 -4.58 27.12
N SER A 255 -4.62 -3.60 26.42
CA SER A 255 -3.75 -3.82 25.27
C SER A 255 -2.60 -4.76 25.65
N GLU A 256 -1.94 -5.31 24.63
CA GLU A 256 -0.56 -5.80 24.83
C GLU A 256 0.33 -4.68 25.38
N GLU A 257 1.32 -5.08 26.16
CA GLU A 257 2.27 -4.15 26.78
C GLU A 257 3.18 -3.54 25.71
N SER A 258 3.60 -2.29 25.90
CA SER A 258 4.68 -1.72 25.11
C SER A 258 5.98 -2.51 25.32
N ASP A 259 6.88 -2.45 24.35
CA ASP A 259 8.29 -2.72 24.61
C ASP A 259 8.84 -1.83 25.74
N PHE A 260 9.99 -2.25 26.28
CA PHE A 260 10.75 -1.46 27.24
C PHE A 260 11.15 -0.10 26.64
N ILE A 261 10.83 0.99 27.35
CA ILE A 261 11.17 2.36 26.98
C ILE A 261 12.11 2.93 28.03
N LYS A 262 13.32 3.29 27.62
CA LYS A 262 14.35 3.88 28.49
C LYS A 262 14.41 5.39 28.29
N MET A 263 14.40 6.15 29.38
CA MET A 263 14.47 7.62 29.35
C MET A 263 15.90 8.11 29.12
N ASP A 264 16.26 8.34 27.85
CA ASP A 264 17.60 8.83 27.46
C ASP A 264 17.78 10.34 27.72
N THR A 265 19.03 10.70 28.00
CA THR A 265 19.57 12.05 28.12
C THR A 265 19.86 12.75 26.78
N ALA A 266 19.92 12.07 25.61
CA ALA A 266 20.05 12.76 24.32
C ALA A 266 19.64 11.93 23.08
N GLY A 267 18.85 12.54 22.19
CA GLY A 267 18.88 12.24 20.74
C GLY A 267 17.73 11.41 20.16
N GLU A 268 16.79 12.11 19.50
CA GLU A 268 15.98 11.67 18.35
C GLU A 268 15.10 10.40 18.49
N GLN A 269 14.23 10.16 17.50
CA GLN A 269 13.11 9.22 17.59
C GLN A 269 13.16 8.23 16.41
N GLN A 270 12.87 6.96 16.68
CA GLN A 270 12.92 5.89 15.67
C GLN A 270 11.54 5.20 15.56
N GLU A 271 10.90 5.36 14.40
CA GLU A 271 9.55 4.83 14.13
C GLU A 271 9.53 3.29 14.11
N LYS A 272 8.47 2.67 14.65
CA LYS A 272 8.32 1.21 14.71
C LYS A 272 7.55 0.63 13.53
N ILE A 273 7.99 -0.57 13.12
CA ILE A 273 7.45 -1.33 12.00
C ILE A 273 6.29 -2.21 12.49
N LEU A 274 5.21 -2.31 11.71
CA LEU A 274 4.07 -3.19 12.03
C LEU A 274 4.48 -4.68 11.96
N PRO A 275 3.96 -5.55 12.85
CA PRO A 275 4.35 -6.95 12.93
C PRO A 275 3.90 -7.79 11.73
N GLN A 276 4.57 -8.93 11.56
CA GLN A 276 4.47 -9.79 10.39
C GLN A 276 3.14 -10.56 10.33
N GLY A 277 2.32 -10.24 9.34
CA GLY A 277 1.41 -11.22 8.72
C GLY A 277 2.03 -11.71 7.42
N ASP A 278 1.92 -13.01 7.11
CA ASP A 278 2.37 -13.55 5.82
C ASP A 278 1.60 -12.86 4.69
N VAL A 279 2.31 -12.16 3.80
CA VAL A 279 1.69 -11.41 2.70
C VAL A 279 0.98 -12.39 1.75
N ILE A 280 -0.35 -12.40 1.82
CA ILE A 280 -1.18 -13.37 1.09
C ILE A 280 -1.12 -13.10 -0.42
N VAL A 281 -1.00 -14.18 -1.20
CA VAL A 281 -1.14 -14.15 -2.66
C VAL A 281 -2.42 -14.90 -3.01
N ASP A 282 -3.46 -14.19 -3.42
CA ASP A 282 -4.71 -14.81 -3.86
C ASP A 282 -4.58 -15.32 -5.30
N THR A 283 -4.85 -16.60 -5.52
CA THR A 283 -4.79 -17.26 -6.83
C THR A 283 -6.16 -17.64 -7.38
N VAL A 284 -7.24 -17.26 -6.68
CA VAL A 284 -8.62 -17.69 -6.90
C VAL A 284 -9.50 -16.51 -7.30
N HIS A 285 -9.54 -15.46 -6.48
CA HIS A 285 -10.39 -14.28 -6.67
C HIS A 285 -9.71 -13.21 -7.53
N LYS A 286 -10.47 -12.25 -8.03
CA LYS A 286 -9.93 -11.05 -8.69
C LYS A 286 -9.82 -9.88 -7.72
N VAL A 287 -8.97 -8.90 -8.02
CA VAL A 287 -8.79 -7.72 -7.15
C VAL A 287 -10.14 -7.04 -6.89
N LYS A 288 -10.94 -6.87 -7.96
CA LYS A 288 -12.28 -6.27 -7.95
C LYS A 288 -13.34 -7.04 -7.15
N ASP A 289 -13.04 -8.26 -6.69
CA ASP A 289 -13.94 -9.04 -5.85
C ASP A 289 -13.78 -8.63 -4.37
N CYS A 290 -12.53 -8.48 -3.89
CA CYS A 290 -12.20 -8.08 -2.52
C CYS A 290 -12.05 -6.55 -2.32
N TYR A 291 -11.74 -5.80 -3.38
CA TYR A 291 -11.46 -4.37 -3.34
C TYR A 291 -12.37 -3.59 -4.29
N ASP A 292 -12.77 -2.39 -3.88
CA ASP A 292 -13.30 -1.36 -4.78
C ASP A 292 -12.12 -0.62 -5.45
N ILE A 293 -12.21 -0.45 -6.77
CA ILE A 293 -11.17 0.19 -7.59
C ILE A 293 -11.62 1.61 -7.92
N HIS A 294 -10.81 2.60 -7.52
CA HIS A 294 -11.10 4.02 -7.70
C HIS A 294 -10.23 4.65 -8.80
N GLU A 295 -9.83 5.91 -8.65
CA GLU A 295 -9.04 6.64 -9.62
C GLU A 295 -7.64 6.05 -9.84
N LYS A 296 -7.08 6.36 -11.02
CA LYS A 296 -5.75 5.92 -11.43
C LYS A 296 -4.70 6.86 -10.85
N LEU A 297 -3.78 6.31 -10.08
CA LEU A 297 -2.65 7.02 -9.47
C LEU A 297 -1.46 7.12 -10.43
N GLY A 298 -1.30 6.18 -11.37
CA GLY A 298 -0.20 6.24 -12.33
C GLY A 298 -0.23 5.17 -13.42
N VAL A 299 0.65 5.32 -14.41
CA VAL A 299 0.92 4.35 -15.48
C VAL A 299 2.44 4.15 -15.56
N GLY A 300 2.89 2.94 -15.22
CA GLY A 300 4.30 2.56 -15.29
C GLY A 300 4.60 1.64 -16.47
N LYS A 301 5.88 1.37 -16.70
CA LYS A 301 6.38 0.43 -17.73
C LYS A 301 5.75 -0.97 -17.61
N PHE A 302 5.41 -1.38 -16.38
CA PHE A 302 4.96 -2.74 -16.04
C PHE A 302 3.43 -2.87 -15.89
N GLY A 303 2.69 -1.76 -15.76
CA GLY A 303 1.31 -1.81 -15.31
C GLY A 303 0.64 -0.45 -15.07
N GLN A 304 -0.52 -0.49 -14.43
CA GLN A 304 -1.27 0.69 -14.01
C GLN A 304 -1.53 0.65 -12.51
N VAL A 305 -1.38 1.77 -11.83
CA VAL A 305 -1.59 1.90 -10.38
C VAL A 305 -2.90 2.62 -10.13
N PHE A 306 -3.75 2.07 -9.25
CA PHE A 306 -5.04 2.64 -8.86
C PHE A 306 -5.13 2.75 -7.34
N ARG A 307 -5.90 3.72 -6.84
CA ARG A 307 -6.32 3.71 -5.43
C ARG A 307 -7.39 2.64 -5.25
N LEU A 308 -7.25 1.85 -4.21
CA LEU A 308 -8.15 0.77 -3.85
C LEU A 308 -8.74 1.02 -2.46
N THR A 309 -9.89 0.40 -2.17
CA THR A 309 -10.42 0.28 -0.81
C THR A 309 -10.84 -1.16 -0.57
N HIS A 310 -10.34 -1.79 0.49
CA HIS A 310 -10.73 -3.15 0.86
C HIS A 310 -12.18 -3.15 1.37
N LYS A 311 -13.05 -3.97 0.76
CA LYS A 311 -14.50 -3.88 1.00
C LYS A 311 -14.92 -4.23 2.42
N GLU A 312 -14.23 -5.18 3.05
CA GLU A 312 -14.59 -5.66 4.38
C GLU A 312 -14.06 -4.75 5.50
N THR A 313 -12.91 -4.10 5.29
CA THR A 313 -12.19 -3.36 6.35
C THR A 313 -12.11 -1.85 6.11
N GLY A 314 -12.62 -1.35 4.98
CA GLY A 314 -12.51 0.06 4.58
C GLY A 314 -11.08 0.54 4.33
N ARG A 315 -10.07 -0.34 4.39
CA ARG A 315 -8.65 0.06 4.31
C ARG A 315 -8.31 0.56 2.91
N VAL A 316 -7.83 1.79 2.81
CA VAL A 316 -7.30 2.36 1.57
C VAL A 316 -5.90 1.81 1.30
N CYS A 317 -5.64 1.41 0.05
CA CYS A 317 -4.39 0.82 -0.41
C CYS A 317 -4.12 1.19 -1.88
N ALA A 318 -2.92 0.91 -2.39
CA ALA A 318 -2.56 1.11 -3.79
C ALA A 318 -2.45 -0.24 -4.51
N GLY A 319 -3.09 -0.38 -5.67
CA GLY A 319 -3.05 -1.61 -6.48
C GLY A 319 -2.30 -1.40 -7.78
N LYS A 320 -1.17 -2.09 -7.98
CA LYS A 320 -0.39 -2.11 -9.23
C LYS A 320 -0.78 -3.34 -10.05
N PHE A 321 -1.53 -3.12 -11.14
CA PHE A 321 -2.06 -4.16 -12.03
C PHE A 321 -1.14 -4.35 -13.24
N TYR A 322 -0.63 -5.56 -13.46
CA TYR A 322 0.39 -5.83 -14.48
C TYR A 322 -0.19 -6.07 -15.88
N ARG A 323 0.41 -5.47 -16.90
CA ARG A 323 0.03 -5.66 -18.32
C ARG A 323 0.68 -6.92 -18.90
N ALA A 324 0.30 -8.08 -18.37
CA ALA A 324 0.89 -9.36 -18.73
C ALA A 324 0.37 -9.93 -20.06
N ILE A 325 1.07 -9.66 -21.16
CA ILE A 325 0.71 -10.12 -22.52
C ILE A 325 1.33 -11.50 -22.81
N GLY A 326 2.59 -11.72 -22.45
CA GLY A 326 3.32 -12.98 -22.58
C GLY A 326 3.62 -13.67 -21.24
N SER A 327 4.22 -14.86 -21.30
CA SER A 327 4.69 -15.59 -20.11
C SER A 327 5.79 -14.82 -19.37
N LYS A 328 6.81 -14.34 -20.09
CA LYS A 328 7.92 -13.56 -19.52
C LYS A 328 7.46 -12.34 -18.71
N ASP A 329 6.36 -11.70 -19.11
CA ASP A 329 5.79 -10.55 -18.40
C ASP A 329 5.15 -10.97 -17.07
N LYS A 330 4.49 -12.14 -17.04
CA LYS A 330 3.95 -12.75 -15.80
C LYS A 330 5.06 -13.13 -14.84
N ASP A 331 6.13 -13.73 -15.36
CA ASP A 331 7.24 -14.19 -14.54
C ASP A 331 8.06 -13.01 -13.97
N ALA A 332 8.21 -11.91 -14.74
CA ALA A 332 8.76 -10.66 -14.24
C ALA A 332 7.89 -10.02 -13.12
N ALA A 333 6.57 -10.01 -13.29
CA ALA A 333 5.64 -9.52 -12.26
C ALA A 333 5.66 -10.37 -10.98
N ARG A 334 5.80 -11.69 -11.12
CA ARG A 334 5.93 -12.64 -9.99
C ARG A 334 7.21 -12.44 -9.19
N GLU A 335 8.34 -12.23 -9.87
CA GLU A 335 9.60 -11.92 -9.18
C GLU A 335 9.55 -10.55 -8.49
N GLU A 336 8.86 -9.55 -9.05
CA GLU A 336 8.58 -8.30 -8.32
C GLU A 336 7.73 -8.55 -7.06
N ILE A 337 6.60 -9.27 -7.16
CA ILE A 337 5.75 -9.61 -6.01
C ILE A 337 6.55 -10.37 -4.94
N LYS A 338 7.29 -11.40 -5.33
CA LYS A 338 8.13 -12.23 -4.46
C LYS A 338 9.21 -11.42 -3.74
N LEU A 339 9.86 -10.49 -4.43
CA LEU A 339 10.82 -9.57 -3.85
C LEU A 339 10.13 -8.63 -2.85
N MET A 340 9.02 -7.99 -3.24
CA MET A 340 8.26 -7.07 -2.38
C MET A 340 7.68 -7.73 -1.13
N LYS A 341 7.37 -9.03 -1.17
CA LYS A 341 7.00 -9.83 0.02
C LYS A 341 8.10 -9.92 1.08
N GLU A 342 9.38 -9.72 0.74
CA GLU A 342 10.50 -9.78 1.68
C GLU A 342 11.00 -8.39 2.15
N LEU A 343 10.42 -7.29 1.63
CA LEU A 343 10.84 -5.92 1.97
C LEU A 343 9.92 -5.32 3.05
N HIS A 344 10.52 -5.00 4.19
CA HIS A 344 9.87 -4.44 5.37
C HIS A 344 10.80 -3.37 5.95
N HIS A 345 10.59 -2.10 5.60
CA HIS A 345 11.46 -1.00 5.99
C HIS A 345 10.70 0.33 5.95
N PRO A 346 10.83 1.24 6.94
CA PRO A 346 10.05 2.48 7.00
C PRO A 346 10.21 3.38 5.76
N LYS A 347 11.38 3.36 5.09
CA LYS A 347 11.67 4.18 3.89
C LYS A 347 11.34 3.49 2.54
N LEU A 348 10.72 2.32 2.55
CA LEU A 348 10.24 1.61 1.35
C LEU A 348 8.71 1.44 1.42
N VAL A 349 8.02 1.30 0.29
CA VAL A 349 6.58 0.97 0.27
C VAL A 349 6.35 -0.47 0.74
N GLN A 350 5.41 -0.64 1.67
CA GLN A 350 5.08 -1.93 2.25
C GLN A 350 4.11 -2.71 1.34
N CYS A 351 4.46 -3.95 1.06
CA CYS A 351 3.56 -4.92 0.43
C CYS A 351 2.50 -5.39 1.44
N LEU A 352 1.22 -5.38 1.05
CA LEU A 352 0.09 -5.81 1.87
C LEU A 352 -0.56 -7.11 1.38
N GLY A 353 -0.44 -7.40 0.10
CA GLY A 353 -0.99 -8.60 -0.54
C GLY A 353 -0.67 -8.64 -2.02
N ALA A 354 -1.03 -9.72 -2.70
CA ALA A 354 -0.95 -9.81 -4.15
C ALA A 354 -2.06 -10.73 -4.71
N PHE A 355 -2.25 -10.66 -6.02
CA PHE A 355 -3.13 -11.54 -6.79
C PHE A 355 -2.32 -12.14 -7.95
N ASP A 356 -2.42 -13.46 -8.15
CA ASP A 356 -1.84 -14.19 -9.30
C ASP A 356 -2.86 -15.20 -9.84
N THR A 357 -3.83 -14.69 -10.61
CA THR A 357 -4.79 -15.52 -11.31
C THR A 357 -4.35 -15.76 -12.76
N ARG A 358 -4.98 -16.74 -13.42
CA ARG A 358 -4.75 -16.99 -14.86
C ARG A 358 -4.97 -15.74 -15.75
N SER A 359 -5.85 -14.82 -15.34
CA SER A 359 -6.26 -13.64 -16.13
C SER A 359 -5.75 -12.29 -15.63
N GLU A 360 -5.27 -12.19 -14.40
CA GLU A 360 -4.98 -10.93 -13.70
C GLU A 360 -3.88 -11.19 -12.67
N ILE A 361 -2.82 -10.39 -12.72
CA ILE A 361 -1.77 -10.32 -11.71
C ILE A 361 -1.74 -8.90 -11.17
N ALA A 362 -1.69 -8.74 -9.85
CA ALA A 362 -1.62 -7.44 -9.18
C ALA A 362 -0.83 -7.49 -7.87
N LEU A 363 -0.20 -6.37 -7.52
CA LEU A 363 0.48 -6.15 -6.24
C LEU A 363 -0.31 -5.11 -5.44
N ILE A 364 -0.65 -5.44 -4.18
CA ILE A 364 -1.38 -4.57 -3.25
C ILE A 364 -0.39 -4.00 -2.24
N MET A 365 -0.33 -2.68 -2.14
CA MET A 365 0.66 -1.92 -1.35
C MET A 365 -0.05 -0.94 -0.42
N GLU A 366 0.66 -0.42 0.58
CA GLU A 366 0.13 0.71 1.35
C GLU A 366 -0.17 1.92 0.44
N TYR A 367 -1.24 2.66 0.75
CA TYR A 367 -1.53 3.92 0.07
C TYR A 367 -0.77 5.06 0.74
N ILE A 368 -0.04 5.85 -0.04
CA ILE A 368 0.73 6.99 0.43
C ILE A 368 0.15 8.26 -0.19
N ALA A 369 -0.24 9.22 0.65
CA ALA A 369 -1.06 10.37 0.24
C ALA A 369 -0.29 11.68 0.03
N GLY A 370 1.01 11.75 0.35
CA GLY A 370 1.77 13.01 0.34
C GLY A 370 2.36 13.47 -0.99
N GLY A 371 2.25 12.68 -2.07
CA GLY A 371 2.69 13.05 -3.42
C GLY A 371 4.21 12.92 -3.68
N GLU A 372 4.62 13.10 -4.95
CA GLU A 372 6.03 13.04 -5.36
C GLU A 372 6.88 14.08 -4.60
N LEU A 373 8.07 13.68 -4.11
CA LEU A 373 8.94 14.53 -3.29
C LEU A 373 9.28 15.87 -3.96
N PHE A 374 9.63 15.84 -5.24
CA PHE A 374 10.07 17.03 -5.95
C PHE A 374 8.90 17.99 -6.21
N GLU A 375 7.69 17.49 -6.43
CA GLU A 375 6.47 18.29 -6.51
C GLU A 375 6.19 18.98 -5.15
N ARG A 376 6.42 18.28 -4.02
CA ARG A 376 6.30 18.87 -2.68
C ARG A 376 7.37 19.93 -2.39
N ILE A 377 8.57 19.78 -2.94
CA ILE A 377 9.68 20.73 -2.81
C ILE A 377 9.39 22.03 -3.59
N VAL A 378 8.81 21.95 -4.79
CA VAL A 378 8.55 23.16 -5.61
C VAL A 378 7.36 23.99 -5.13
N ASP A 379 6.54 23.50 -4.19
CA ASP A 379 5.43 24.23 -3.56
C ASP A 379 5.88 25.56 -2.93
N ASP A 380 5.15 26.67 -3.13
CA ASP A 380 5.51 27.99 -2.58
C ASP A 380 5.47 28.04 -1.04
N ASN A 381 4.70 27.15 -0.40
CA ASN A 381 4.57 27.03 1.05
C ASN A 381 5.63 26.10 1.67
N PHE A 382 6.69 25.78 0.92
CA PHE A 382 7.84 25.01 1.40
C PHE A 382 9.10 25.87 1.40
N GLU A 383 9.87 25.88 2.47
CA GLU A 383 11.24 26.41 2.44
C GLU A 383 12.20 25.25 2.17
N HIS A 384 12.78 25.21 0.98
CA HIS A 384 13.75 24.19 0.58
C HIS A 384 15.16 24.69 0.81
N THR A 385 15.95 23.97 1.60
CA THR A 385 17.34 24.32 1.94
C THR A 385 18.26 23.10 1.80
N GLU A 386 19.57 23.29 1.71
CA GLU A 386 20.54 22.18 1.66
C GLU A 386 20.37 21.19 2.85
N PRO A 387 20.14 21.62 4.11
CA PRO A 387 19.73 20.72 5.20
C PRO A 387 18.50 19.84 4.93
N ASN A 388 17.49 20.32 4.17
CA ASN A 388 16.35 19.48 3.78
C ASN A 388 16.79 18.44 2.74
N SER A 389 17.55 18.83 1.72
CA SER A 389 18.13 17.89 0.75
C SER A 389 18.98 16.81 1.42
N MET A 390 19.80 17.17 2.41
CA MET A 390 20.57 16.22 3.21
C MET A 390 19.67 15.26 4.01
N GLN A 391 18.57 15.74 4.61
CA GLN A 391 17.58 14.88 5.26
C GLN A 391 16.84 13.94 4.30
N TYR A 392 16.57 14.36 3.06
CA TYR A 392 15.99 13.49 2.03
C TYR A 392 16.99 12.43 1.56
N MET A 393 18.23 12.85 1.26
CA MET A 393 19.29 11.94 0.83
C MET A 393 19.61 10.89 1.89
N ARG A 394 19.62 11.26 3.18
CA ARG A 394 19.77 10.30 4.29
C ARG A 394 18.66 9.23 4.28
N GLN A 395 17.39 9.63 4.12
CA GLN A 395 16.25 8.70 4.08
C GLN A 395 16.25 7.79 2.84
N ILE A 396 16.70 8.31 1.68
CA ILE A 396 16.89 7.52 0.45
C ILE A 396 17.99 6.47 0.68
N LEU A 397 19.12 6.87 1.25
CA LEU A 397 20.23 5.97 1.60
C LEU A 397 19.82 4.92 2.63
N GLU A 398 19.07 5.26 3.68
CA GLU A 398 18.52 4.30 4.64
C GLU A 398 17.71 3.20 3.93
N GLY A 399 16.83 3.59 2.99
CA GLY A 399 16.04 2.66 2.18
C GLY A 399 16.91 1.77 1.29
N VAL A 400 17.88 2.35 0.58
CA VAL A 400 18.75 1.63 -0.35
C VAL A 400 19.76 0.73 0.39
N LEU A 401 20.22 1.13 1.58
CA LEU A 401 21.07 0.32 2.45
C LEU A 401 20.39 -1.01 2.85
N TYR A 402 19.09 -0.97 3.15
CA TYR A 402 18.32 -2.18 3.44
C TYR A 402 18.31 -3.15 2.25
N LEU A 403 18.17 -2.64 1.01
CA LEU A 403 18.25 -3.42 -0.21
C LEU A 403 19.66 -4.00 -0.42
N HIS A 404 20.70 -3.15 -0.31
CA HIS A 404 22.10 -3.51 -0.55
C HIS A 404 22.62 -4.54 0.45
N ARG A 405 22.16 -4.50 1.71
CA ARG A 405 22.43 -5.53 2.72
C ARG A 405 21.80 -6.88 2.35
N LYS A 406 20.60 -6.89 1.76
CA LYS A 406 19.95 -8.09 1.17
C LYS A 406 20.51 -8.51 -0.20
N LYS A 407 21.52 -7.79 -0.73
CA LYS A 407 22.07 -7.92 -2.09
C LYS A 407 21.02 -7.71 -3.18
N ILE A 408 20.08 -6.81 -2.95
CA ILE A 408 19.14 -6.30 -3.94
C ILE A 408 19.66 -4.97 -4.47
N VAL A 409 19.65 -4.81 -5.80
CA VAL A 409 19.89 -3.54 -6.51
C VAL A 409 18.54 -3.03 -7.03
N HIS A 410 18.31 -1.71 -7.02
CA HIS A 410 17.01 -1.09 -7.30
C HIS A 410 16.80 -0.80 -8.80
N LEU A 411 17.83 -0.29 -9.49
CA LEU A 411 17.90 -0.08 -10.95
C LEU A 411 16.90 0.90 -11.59
N ASP A 412 15.88 1.40 -10.87
CA ASP A 412 14.99 2.50 -11.27
C ASP A 412 14.92 3.60 -10.18
N LEU A 413 16.05 4.03 -9.63
CA LEU A 413 16.08 5.17 -8.68
C LEU A 413 15.99 6.49 -9.45
N LYS A 414 14.96 7.27 -9.16
CA LYS A 414 14.62 8.55 -9.83
C LYS A 414 13.61 9.35 -8.99
N PRO A 415 13.47 10.66 -9.20
CA PRO A 415 12.49 11.54 -8.54
C PRO A 415 11.07 10.98 -8.44
N GLU A 416 10.59 10.37 -9.53
CA GLU A 416 9.23 9.83 -9.68
C GLU A 416 8.90 8.73 -8.68
N ASN A 417 9.91 7.98 -8.25
CA ASN A 417 9.78 6.81 -7.39
C ASN A 417 9.96 7.15 -5.90
N ILE A 418 10.01 8.44 -5.55
CA ILE A 418 10.21 8.93 -4.17
C ILE A 418 9.02 9.81 -3.77
N VAL A 419 8.26 9.37 -2.77
CA VAL A 419 6.97 9.96 -2.38
C VAL A 419 6.97 10.35 -0.90
N CYS A 420 6.41 11.52 -0.59
CA CYS A 420 6.22 12.00 0.76
C CYS A 420 5.10 11.21 1.48
N LEU A 421 5.31 10.85 2.74
CA LEU A 421 4.32 10.14 3.56
C LEU A 421 3.05 10.97 3.81
N ASN A 422 3.19 12.29 3.98
CA ASN A 422 2.10 13.22 4.25
C ASN A 422 2.46 14.65 3.79
N ALA A 423 1.50 15.57 3.87
CA ALA A 423 1.62 16.95 3.39
C ALA A 423 2.70 17.82 4.08
N THR A 424 3.27 17.41 5.21
CA THR A 424 4.44 18.12 5.79
C THR A 424 5.70 17.95 4.93
N GLY A 425 5.75 16.90 4.10
CA GLY A 425 6.88 16.62 3.22
C GLY A 425 8.17 16.16 3.90
N THR A 426 8.17 15.91 5.22
CA THR A 426 9.40 15.63 5.99
C THR A 426 9.90 14.19 5.87
N LEU A 427 8.99 13.23 5.73
CA LEU A 427 9.30 11.79 5.66
C LEU A 427 8.97 11.24 4.28
N ILE A 428 9.86 10.40 3.72
CA ILE A 428 9.72 9.82 2.37
C ILE A 428 9.71 8.29 2.37
N LYS A 429 9.18 7.72 1.29
CA LYS A 429 9.27 6.30 0.91
C LYS A 429 9.63 6.16 -0.57
N ILE A 430 10.38 5.10 -0.88
CA ILE A 430 10.63 4.64 -2.26
C ILE A 430 9.49 3.69 -2.68
N ILE A 431 8.92 3.85 -3.89
CA ILE A 431 7.60 3.27 -4.24
C ILE A 431 7.48 2.33 -5.45
N ASP A 432 8.46 2.22 -6.37
CA ASP A 432 8.38 1.28 -7.51
C ASP A 432 9.67 0.45 -7.63
N PHE A 433 9.51 -0.88 -7.56
CA PHE A 433 10.58 -1.87 -7.50
C PHE A 433 10.59 -2.78 -8.75
N GLY A 434 9.90 -2.40 -9.83
CA GLY A 434 9.73 -3.27 -11.01
C GLY A 434 11.02 -3.68 -11.74
N LEU A 435 12.09 -2.88 -11.63
CA LEU A 435 13.44 -3.25 -12.07
C LEU A 435 14.34 -3.80 -10.95
N ALA A 436 13.93 -3.74 -9.68
CA ALA A 436 14.76 -4.18 -8.57
C ALA A 436 14.99 -5.70 -8.61
N ARG A 437 16.25 -6.14 -8.47
CA ARG A 437 16.61 -7.57 -8.55
C ARG A 437 17.65 -7.94 -7.51
N LYS A 438 17.61 -9.19 -7.07
CA LYS A 438 18.64 -9.79 -6.21
C LYS A 438 19.85 -10.17 -7.06
N LEU A 439 21.05 -9.77 -6.64
CA LEU A 439 22.30 -10.11 -7.30
C LEU A 439 22.73 -11.53 -6.89
N GLU A 440 22.89 -12.41 -7.88
CA GLU A 440 23.28 -13.81 -7.69
C GLU A 440 24.76 -14.02 -8.05
N PRO A 441 25.57 -14.68 -7.19
CA PRO A 441 26.97 -14.97 -7.50
C PRO A 441 27.13 -15.76 -8.80
N GLY A 442 27.91 -15.23 -9.75
CA GLY A 442 28.17 -15.87 -11.04
C GLY A 442 27.13 -15.59 -12.13
N ASN A 443 26.04 -14.87 -11.84
CA ASN A 443 24.98 -14.53 -12.80
C ASN A 443 25.00 -13.00 -13.08
N PRO A 444 25.81 -12.50 -14.03
CA PRO A 444 25.99 -11.07 -14.26
C PRO A 444 24.76 -10.42 -14.91
N LEU A 445 23.95 -9.76 -14.08
CA LEU A 445 22.76 -9.02 -14.51
C LEU A 445 23.12 -7.87 -15.45
N ARG A 446 22.36 -7.70 -16.53
CA ARG A 446 22.40 -6.54 -17.44
C ARG A 446 20.96 -6.04 -17.65
N VAL A 447 20.77 -4.75 -17.85
CA VAL A 447 19.46 -4.14 -18.09
C VAL A 447 19.50 -3.16 -19.27
N MET A 448 18.35 -2.98 -19.92
CA MET A 448 18.18 -1.94 -20.94
C MET A 448 17.85 -0.61 -20.27
N HIS A 449 18.51 0.47 -20.71
CA HIS A 449 18.29 1.81 -20.16
C HIS A 449 16.85 2.31 -20.35
N GLY A 450 16.40 3.14 -19.40
CA GLY A 450 15.10 3.82 -19.43
C GLY A 450 15.24 5.27 -19.89
N THR A 451 14.70 6.20 -19.11
CA THR A 451 14.94 7.64 -19.24
C THR A 451 16.44 7.92 -19.07
N PRO A 452 17.12 8.54 -20.05
CA PRO A 452 18.59 8.46 -20.16
C PRO A 452 19.36 9.21 -19.06
N GLU A 453 18.77 10.23 -18.46
CA GLU A 453 19.45 11.15 -17.51
C GLU A 453 19.80 10.54 -16.14
N PHE A 454 19.11 9.47 -15.71
CA PHE A 454 19.34 8.78 -14.43
C PHE A 454 20.24 7.53 -14.54
N VAL A 455 20.59 7.16 -15.77
CA VAL A 455 21.19 5.88 -16.12
C VAL A 455 22.69 5.92 -15.87
N ALA A 456 23.25 4.86 -15.30
CA ALA A 456 24.68 4.76 -15.03
C ALA A 456 25.50 4.43 -16.30
N PRO A 457 26.77 4.84 -16.42
CA PRO A 457 27.62 4.61 -17.60
C PRO A 457 27.73 3.12 -17.97
N GLU A 458 27.78 2.24 -16.98
CA GLU A 458 27.80 0.79 -17.19
C GLU A 458 26.51 0.26 -17.86
N VAL A 459 25.35 0.86 -17.59
CA VAL A 459 24.07 0.45 -18.19
C VAL A 459 23.99 0.90 -19.65
N VAL A 460 24.46 2.10 -19.98
CA VAL A 460 24.55 2.58 -21.38
C VAL A 460 25.55 1.72 -22.17
N SER A 461 26.68 1.35 -21.54
CA SER A 461 27.70 0.46 -22.11
C SER A 461 27.28 -1.03 -22.14
N TYR A 462 26.06 -1.35 -21.67
CA TYR A 462 25.52 -2.70 -21.52
C TYR A 462 26.43 -3.65 -20.70
N GLU A 463 27.23 -3.11 -19.78
CA GLU A 463 28.05 -3.86 -18.83
C GLU A 463 27.19 -4.47 -17.69
N PRO A 464 27.73 -5.42 -16.90
CA PRO A 464 27.02 -5.95 -15.74
C PRO A 464 26.74 -4.87 -14.68
N VAL A 465 25.52 -4.82 -14.16
CA VAL A 465 25.13 -3.92 -13.06
C VAL A 465 25.43 -4.52 -11.69
N ASP A 466 25.64 -3.66 -10.69
CA ASP A 466 25.79 -4.06 -9.29
C ASP A 466 25.30 -2.96 -8.34
N LEU A 467 25.56 -3.08 -7.04
CA LEU A 467 25.09 -2.13 -6.02
C LEU A 467 25.58 -0.69 -6.27
N ALA A 468 26.74 -0.49 -6.90
CA ALA A 468 27.25 0.84 -7.23
C ALA A 468 26.50 1.51 -8.42
N THR A 469 25.68 0.75 -9.15
CA THR A 469 24.78 1.30 -10.18
C THR A 469 23.68 2.16 -9.56
N ASP A 470 23.11 1.74 -8.41
CA ASP A 470 22.15 2.57 -7.66
C ASP A 470 22.80 3.86 -7.13
N MET A 471 24.06 3.77 -6.71
CA MET A 471 24.82 4.90 -6.13
C MET A 471 25.06 6.03 -7.14
N TRP A 472 25.14 5.73 -8.44
CA TRP A 472 25.15 6.74 -9.50
C TRP A 472 23.83 7.54 -9.54
N SER A 473 22.70 6.84 -9.59
CA SER A 473 21.39 7.48 -9.62
C SER A 473 21.11 8.28 -8.34
N ILE A 474 21.63 7.85 -7.19
CA ILE A 474 21.64 8.62 -5.92
C ILE A 474 22.43 9.93 -6.08
N GLY A 475 23.59 9.91 -6.76
CA GLY A 475 24.34 11.12 -7.08
C GLY A 475 23.56 12.09 -7.98
N VAL A 476 22.88 11.56 -9.02
CA VAL A 476 22.02 12.36 -9.91
C VAL A 476 20.86 12.99 -9.15
N ILE A 477 20.17 12.22 -8.30
CA ILE A 477 19.08 12.71 -7.43
C ILE A 477 19.58 13.80 -6.49
N CYS A 478 20.78 13.63 -5.92
CA CYS A 478 21.39 14.62 -5.02
C CYS A 478 21.70 15.94 -5.74
N TYR A 479 22.21 15.89 -6.98
CA TYR A 479 22.46 17.07 -7.80
C TYR A 479 21.15 17.83 -8.08
N ILE A 480 20.11 17.15 -8.58
CA ILE A 480 18.80 17.77 -8.89
C ILE A 480 18.16 18.35 -7.61
N LEU A 481 18.32 17.72 -6.44
CA LEU A 481 17.83 18.25 -5.17
C LEU A 481 18.50 19.56 -4.71
N LEU A 482 19.65 19.94 -5.29
CA LEU A 482 20.39 21.14 -4.92
C LEU A 482 20.32 22.26 -5.99
N SER A 483 20.35 21.93 -7.28
CA SER A 483 20.25 22.91 -8.39
C SER A 483 18.89 22.98 -9.09
N GLY A 484 18.10 21.91 -9.01
CA GLY A 484 16.88 21.75 -9.79
C GLY A 484 17.06 21.29 -11.25
N GLU A 485 18.28 21.00 -11.70
CA GLU A 485 18.54 20.46 -13.06
C GLU A 485 19.35 19.16 -13.02
N SER A 486 19.44 18.45 -14.14
CA SER A 486 20.12 17.16 -14.23
C SER A 486 21.54 17.32 -14.77
N PRO A 487 22.58 16.74 -14.11
CA PRO A 487 24.00 16.96 -14.42
C PRO A 487 24.44 16.44 -15.80
N PHE A 488 23.59 15.68 -16.48
CA PHE A 488 23.86 15.11 -17.81
C PHE A 488 22.86 15.55 -18.88
N GLN A 489 22.04 16.60 -18.62
CA GLN A 489 20.94 16.97 -19.52
C GLN A 489 21.45 17.54 -20.86
N GLY A 490 21.43 16.72 -21.91
CA GLY A 490 21.64 17.17 -23.28
C GLY A 490 20.36 17.75 -23.91
N SER A 491 20.52 18.35 -25.09
CA SER A 491 19.42 18.77 -25.98
C SER A 491 18.65 17.58 -26.57
N THR A 492 19.25 16.38 -26.53
CA THR A 492 18.66 15.12 -27.01
C THR A 492 18.99 13.94 -26.10
N ASP A 493 18.22 12.86 -26.19
CA ASP A 493 18.52 11.58 -25.52
C ASP A 493 19.91 11.04 -25.90
N ALA A 494 20.34 11.21 -27.15
CA ALA A 494 21.65 10.73 -27.63
C ALA A 494 22.83 11.55 -27.05
N GLU A 495 22.67 12.87 -26.94
CA GLU A 495 23.62 13.76 -26.30
C GLU A 495 23.71 13.48 -24.78
N THR A 496 22.56 13.31 -24.12
CA THR A 496 22.45 12.91 -22.71
C THR A 496 23.19 11.59 -22.45
N LEU A 497 22.95 10.57 -23.29
CA LEU A 497 23.67 9.28 -23.19
C LEU A 497 25.16 9.42 -23.49
N THR A 498 25.59 10.38 -24.31
CA THR A 498 27.00 10.68 -24.57
C THR A 498 27.68 11.29 -23.35
N LEU A 499 27.04 12.28 -22.71
CA LEU A 499 27.51 12.89 -21.46
C LEU A 499 27.60 11.86 -20.32
N VAL A 500 26.57 11.03 -20.15
CA VAL A 500 26.57 9.89 -19.21
C VAL A 500 27.72 8.92 -19.51
N THR A 501 27.88 8.49 -20.77
CA THR A 501 28.93 7.51 -21.16
C THR A 501 30.33 8.08 -20.97
N ALA A 502 30.52 9.37 -21.20
CA ALA A 502 31.77 10.07 -20.90
C ALA A 502 31.98 10.27 -19.38
N ALA A 503 30.89 10.33 -18.61
CA ALA A 503 30.79 10.92 -17.27
C ALA A 503 31.23 12.39 -17.25
N THR A 504 30.81 13.15 -18.27
CA THR A 504 31.07 14.59 -18.38
C THR A 504 29.92 15.36 -17.76
N TRP A 505 30.21 16.06 -16.67
CA TRP A 505 29.34 16.96 -15.92
C TRP A 505 30.23 17.97 -15.17
N ASP A 506 29.65 19.06 -14.68
CA ASP A 506 30.29 20.05 -13.81
C ASP A 506 29.21 20.61 -12.84
N PHE A 507 29.56 21.56 -11.97
CA PHE A 507 28.59 22.25 -11.12
C PHE A 507 28.05 23.53 -11.77
N ASP A 508 26.73 23.61 -11.94
CA ASP A 508 26.01 24.81 -12.36
C ASP A 508 26.25 26.00 -11.39
N PRO A 509 26.07 27.27 -11.82
CA PRO A 509 26.22 28.46 -10.97
C PRO A 509 25.36 28.43 -9.68
N GLU A 510 24.23 27.73 -9.66
CA GLU A 510 23.42 27.52 -8.46
C GLU A 510 24.15 26.81 -7.31
N PHE A 511 25.29 26.15 -7.59
CA PHE A 511 26.16 25.57 -6.56
C PHE A 511 27.10 26.60 -5.89
N GLU A 512 27.08 27.89 -6.23
CA GLU A 512 27.93 28.90 -5.58
C GLU A 512 27.76 28.91 -4.05
N ASP A 513 26.52 28.92 -3.55
CA ASP A 513 26.19 28.88 -2.11
C ASP A 513 26.20 27.48 -1.46
N ILE A 514 26.32 26.41 -2.25
CA ILE A 514 26.24 25.03 -1.76
C ILE A 514 27.55 24.61 -1.07
N THR A 515 27.49 23.86 0.02
CA THR A 515 28.69 23.47 0.78
C THR A 515 29.67 22.61 -0.03
N ASP A 516 30.96 22.76 0.26
CA ASP A 516 32.02 21.93 -0.34
C ASP A 516 31.87 20.45 0.08
N GLU A 517 31.31 20.19 1.26
CA GLU A 517 30.91 18.85 1.68
C GLU A 517 29.80 18.26 0.79
N ALA A 518 28.79 19.04 0.38
CA ALA A 518 27.74 18.59 -0.55
C ALA A 518 28.31 18.34 -1.97
N LYS A 519 29.18 19.24 -2.45
CA LYS A 519 29.88 19.09 -3.73
C LYS A 519 30.74 17.82 -3.73
N ALA A 520 31.56 17.61 -2.69
CA ALA A 520 32.37 16.41 -2.53
C ALA A 520 31.52 15.13 -2.54
N PHE A 521 30.38 15.11 -1.83
CA PHE A 521 29.46 13.98 -1.81
C PHE A 521 28.96 13.59 -3.22
N ILE A 522 28.63 14.57 -4.06
CA ILE A 522 28.24 14.35 -5.45
C ILE A 522 29.43 13.85 -6.28
N CYS A 523 30.61 14.47 -6.16
CA CYS A 523 31.84 14.05 -6.83
C CYS A 523 32.24 12.60 -6.48
N GLU A 524 31.98 12.15 -5.25
CA GLU A 524 32.27 10.80 -4.81
C GLU A 524 31.24 9.75 -5.26
N LEU A 525 30.08 10.16 -5.77
CA LEU A 525 29.05 9.28 -6.35
C LEU A 525 29.07 9.25 -7.89
N LEU A 526 29.24 10.40 -8.55
CA LEU A 526 29.17 10.53 -10.02
C LEU A 526 30.49 10.20 -10.74
N LYS A 527 31.16 9.12 -10.31
CA LYS A 527 32.38 8.61 -10.95
C LYS A 527 32.09 7.58 -12.03
N LYS A 528 32.81 7.67 -13.15
CA LYS A 528 32.72 6.71 -14.27
C LYS A 528 33.04 5.28 -13.83
N ASN A 529 34.15 5.09 -13.14
CA ASN A 529 34.50 3.79 -12.57
C ASN A 529 33.62 3.50 -11.34
N LYS A 530 32.67 2.59 -11.50
CA LYS A 530 31.76 2.19 -10.42
C LYS A 530 32.44 1.65 -9.15
N ARG A 531 33.70 1.23 -9.22
CA ARG A 531 34.48 0.80 -8.03
C ARG A 531 35.01 1.95 -7.17
N GLU A 532 35.00 3.18 -7.68
CA GLU A 532 35.46 4.38 -6.98
C GLU A 532 34.31 5.18 -6.35
N ARG A 533 33.06 4.79 -6.64
CA ARG A 533 31.84 5.34 -6.04
C ARG A 533 31.72 4.89 -4.59
N LEU A 534 31.16 5.74 -3.73
CA LEU A 534 30.82 5.36 -2.35
C LEU A 534 29.82 4.19 -2.33
N SER A 535 30.00 3.24 -1.41
CA SER A 535 28.92 2.34 -0.99
C SER A 535 27.84 3.11 -0.22
N CYS A 536 26.66 2.52 -0.04
CA CYS A 536 25.59 3.14 0.73
C CYS A 536 25.99 3.40 2.20
N GLU A 537 26.77 2.50 2.81
CA GLU A 537 27.37 2.69 4.14
C GLU A 537 28.36 3.86 4.17
N GLN A 538 29.22 3.99 3.15
CA GLN A 538 30.20 5.07 3.07
C GLN A 538 29.53 6.42 2.82
N ALA A 539 28.49 6.44 1.98
CA ALA A 539 27.67 7.62 1.72
C ALA A 539 26.96 8.13 2.99
N LEU A 540 26.40 7.24 3.82
CA LEU A 540 25.82 7.60 5.13
C LEU A 540 26.85 8.08 6.15
N ALA A 541 28.11 7.65 6.02
CA ALA A 541 29.23 8.09 6.87
C ALA A 541 29.98 9.32 6.32
N HIS A 542 29.58 9.87 5.16
CA HIS A 542 30.25 10.99 4.52
C HIS A 542 30.15 12.29 5.35
N SER A 543 31.12 13.19 5.21
CA SER A 543 31.20 14.45 5.98
C SER A 543 29.91 15.27 5.92
N TRP A 544 29.29 15.37 4.74
CA TRP A 544 28.00 16.04 4.53
C TRP A 544 26.85 15.46 5.36
N MET A 545 26.80 14.13 5.54
CA MET A 545 25.77 13.46 6.35
C MET A 545 26.01 13.66 7.85
N ALA A 546 27.28 13.80 8.26
CA ALA A 546 27.70 14.08 9.63
C ALA A 546 27.73 15.58 9.98
N ALA A 547 27.58 16.47 8.99
CA ALA A 547 27.66 17.92 9.17
C ALA A 547 26.50 18.41 10.05
N CYS A 548 26.83 18.89 11.25
CA CYS A 548 25.84 19.49 12.14
C CYS A 548 25.32 20.80 11.52
N SER A 549 24.02 20.86 11.23
CA SER A 549 23.35 21.94 10.48
C SER A 549 23.52 23.31 11.15
N ARG A 550 24.58 24.04 10.76
CA ARG A 550 25.06 25.25 11.44
C ARG A 550 25.62 26.35 10.51
N ARG A 551 25.52 26.21 9.19
CA ARG A 551 26.19 27.12 8.23
C ARG A 551 25.33 27.66 7.09
N VAL A 552 24.42 26.87 6.51
CA VAL A 552 23.58 27.31 5.38
C VAL A 552 22.11 27.07 5.68
N THR A 553 21.34 28.15 5.73
CA THR A 553 19.86 28.16 5.78
C THR A 553 19.28 28.98 4.63
N LYS A 554 20.06 29.19 3.56
CA LYS A 554 19.60 29.90 2.35
C LYS A 554 18.57 29.03 1.64
N THR A 555 17.42 29.62 1.30
CA THR A 555 16.41 28.96 0.47
C THR A 555 16.98 28.76 -0.94
N LEU A 556 16.93 27.53 -1.44
CA LEU A 556 17.40 27.17 -2.77
C LEU A 556 16.41 27.65 -3.84
N ASN A 557 16.93 28.03 -5.01
CA ASN A 557 16.09 28.47 -6.13
C ASN A 557 15.29 27.28 -6.68
N LYS A 558 13.99 27.47 -6.87
CA LYS A 558 13.03 26.45 -7.33
C LYS A 558 12.71 26.54 -8.82
N ASP A 559 13.02 27.63 -9.51
CA ASP A 559 12.56 27.89 -10.88
C ASP A 559 13.14 26.89 -11.88
N LYS A 560 14.42 26.52 -11.70
CA LYS A 560 15.06 25.42 -12.42
C LYS A 560 14.34 24.08 -12.17
N MET A 561 14.05 23.74 -10.92
CA MET A 561 13.31 22.52 -10.54
C MET A 561 11.87 22.50 -11.09
N ARG A 562 11.18 23.65 -11.10
CA ARG A 562 9.85 23.81 -11.71
C ARG A 562 9.89 23.56 -13.22
N ARG A 563 10.87 24.14 -13.93
CA ARG A 563 11.10 23.87 -15.36
C ARG A 563 11.43 22.41 -15.61
N PHE A 564 12.28 21.78 -14.79
CA PHE A 564 12.61 20.37 -14.86
C PHE A 564 11.39 19.45 -14.68
N LEU A 565 10.56 19.68 -13.66
CA LEU A 565 9.34 18.89 -13.44
C LEU A 565 8.31 19.08 -14.56
N ALA A 566 8.15 20.30 -15.09
CA ALA A 566 7.32 20.54 -16.27
C ALA A 566 7.83 19.75 -17.49
N ARG A 567 9.16 19.72 -17.72
CA ARG A 567 9.79 18.86 -18.76
C ARG A 567 9.47 17.38 -18.53
N GLN A 568 9.55 16.87 -17.29
CA GLN A 568 9.22 15.48 -16.97
C GLN A 568 7.74 15.15 -17.19
N ARG A 569 6.81 15.97 -16.67
CA ARG A 569 5.35 15.82 -16.91
C ARG A 569 5.02 15.80 -18.42
N TRP A 570 5.67 16.68 -19.20
CA TRP A 570 5.54 16.71 -20.65
C TRP A 570 6.08 15.42 -21.30
N GLN A 571 7.25 14.93 -20.89
CA GLN A 571 7.78 13.66 -21.41
C GLN A 571 6.88 12.47 -21.08
N ARG A 572 6.42 12.32 -19.83
CA ARG A 572 5.49 11.27 -19.41
C ARG A 572 4.22 11.28 -20.27
N THR A 573 3.60 12.46 -20.40
CA THR A 573 2.32 12.60 -21.09
C THR A 573 2.47 12.51 -22.60
N GLY A 574 3.51 13.10 -23.19
CA GLY A 574 3.84 12.98 -24.61
C GLY A 574 4.13 11.53 -25.02
N LYS A 575 4.89 10.77 -24.21
CA LYS A 575 5.12 9.34 -24.43
C LYS A 575 3.81 8.53 -24.34
N ALA A 576 2.89 8.88 -23.42
CA ALA A 576 1.57 8.26 -23.33
C ALA A 576 0.65 8.60 -24.52
N VAL A 577 0.60 9.87 -24.94
CA VAL A 577 -0.16 10.36 -26.11
C VAL A 577 0.37 9.74 -27.40
N LEU A 578 1.69 9.61 -27.57
CA LEU A 578 2.30 8.92 -28.71
C LEU A 578 2.00 7.42 -28.69
N ALA A 579 1.93 6.77 -27.52
CA ALA A 579 1.50 5.38 -27.42
C ALA A 579 0.01 5.21 -27.79
N LEU A 580 -0.87 6.12 -27.35
CA LEU A 580 -2.29 6.15 -27.73
C LEU A 580 -2.47 6.39 -29.23
N LYS A 581 -1.82 7.42 -29.80
CA LYS A 581 -1.81 7.70 -31.25
C LYS A 581 -1.23 6.53 -32.06
N ARG A 582 -0.22 5.80 -31.55
CA ARG A 582 0.26 4.55 -32.17
C ARG A 582 -0.78 3.42 -32.12
N MET A 583 -1.50 3.23 -31.02
CA MET A 583 -2.56 2.21 -30.93
C MET A 583 -3.76 2.55 -31.83
N ALA A 584 -4.17 3.82 -31.91
CA ALA A 584 -5.18 4.28 -32.87
C ALA A 584 -4.71 4.09 -34.32
N ASN A 585 -3.48 4.48 -34.65
CA ASN A 585 -2.92 4.27 -35.99
C ASN A 585 -2.71 2.80 -36.35
N LEU A 586 -2.48 1.91 -35.39
CA LEU A 586 -2.48 0.45 -35.61
C LEU A 586 -3.90 -0.08 -35.89
N SER A 587 -4.94 0.53 -35.31
CA SER A 587 -6.34 0.24 -35.64
C SER A 587 -6.81 0.84 -36.98
N ASN A 588 -6.12 1.87 -37.50
CA ASN A 588 -6.45 2.52 -38.78
C ASN A 588 -5.61 1.98 -39.95
N LYS A 589 -4.38 1.49 -39.71
CA LYS A 589 -3.51 0.89 -40.75
C LYS A 589 -4.01 -0.46 -41.30
N SER A 590 -5.16 -0.97 -40.86
CA SER A 590 -5.89 -2.07 -41.53
C SER A 590 -6.61 -1.64 -42.81
N ASP A 591 -6.98 -0.37 -42.92
CA ASP A 591 -7.94 0.10 -43.93
C ASP A 591 -7.24 0.78 -45.14
N THR A 592 -5.89 0.78 -45.21
CA THR A 592 -5.10 1.42 -46.29
C THR A 592 -3.88 0.62 -46.77
N SER A 593 -4.09 -0.48 -47.50
CA SER A 593 -3.09 -1.08 -48.39
C SER A 593 -3.76 -1.74 -49.60
N ASP A 594 -3.45 -1.26 -50.80
CA ASP A 594 -4.21 -1.60 -52.00
C ASP A 594 -3.67 -2.82 -52.76
N SER A 595 -4.58 -3.50 -53.47
CA SER A 595 -4.35 -4.52 -54.52
C SER A 595 -3.87 -5.96 -54.16
N GLN A 596 -4.63 -6.93 -54.66
CA GLN A 596 -4.27 -8.33 -55.05
C GLN A 596 -3.90 -9.39 -53.98
N SER A 597 -4.89 -9.92 -53.25
CA SER A 597 -5.20 -11.39 -53.27
C SER A 597 -6.49 -11.73 -52.48
N PRO A 598 -7.28 -12.76 -52.88
CA PRO A 598 -8.57 -13.03 -52.24
C PRO A 598 -8.53 -14.16 -51.19
N SER A 599 -8.17 -13.87 -49.94
CA SER A 599 -8.52 -14.73 -48.79
C SER A 599 -8.53 -13.96 -47.46
N SER A 600 -9.33 -14.43 -46.50
CA SER A 600 -9.49 -13.90 -45.12
C SER A 600 -9.72 -12.38 -44.98
N GLN A 601 -10.97 -11.94 -45.17
CA GLN A 601 -11.44 -10.68 -44.58
C GLN A 601 -11.51 -10.82 -43.04
N VAL A 602 -10.79 -9.97 -42.32
CA VAL A 602 -10.94 -9.82 -40.86
C VAL A 602 -11.92 -8.68 -40.58
N ASN A 603 -13.11 -9.02 -40.10
CA ASN A 603 -14.09 -8.02 -39.66
C ASN A 603 -13.64 -7.37 -38.34
N VAL A 604 -12.98 -6.21 -38.42
CA VAL A 604 -12.76 -5.32 -37.28
C VAL A 604 -14.13 -4.90 -36.71
N SER A 605 -14.34 -5.05 -35.40
CA SER A 605 -15.68 -4.88 -34.84
C SER A 605 -16.05 -3.42 -34.65
N ALA A 606 -17.35 -3.12 -34.63
CA ALA A 606 -17.85 -1.78 -34.28
C ALA A 606 -17.40 -1.32 -32.88
N LYS A 607 -17.03 -2.26 -31.99
CA LYS A 607 -16.52 -1.98 -30.65
C LYS A 607 -15.09 -1.42 -30.70
N ASP A 608 -14.26 -1.92 -31.61
CA ASP A 608 -12.88 -1.47 -31.78
C ASP A 608 -12.85 -0.04 -32.35
N LYS A 609 -13.77 0.27 -33.27
CA LYS A 609 -13.96 1.64 -33.80
C LYS A 609 -14.51 2.62 -32.75
N SER A 610 -15.25 2.15 -31.72
CA SER A 610 -15.60 2.96 -30.54
C SER A 610 -14.38 3.27 -29.67
N LEU A 611 -13.58 2.24 -29.35
CA LEU A 611 -12.37 2.37 -28.52
C LEU A 611 -11.31 3.28 -29.14
N ALA A 612 -11.18 3.28 -30.47
CA ALA A 612 -10.31 4.23 -31.18
C ALA A 612 -10.76 5.69 -31.00
N LYS A 613 -12.07 5.95 -31.14
CA LYS A 613 -12.66 7.29 -30.97
C LYS A 613 -12.59 7.78 -29.52
N GLU A 614 -12.85 6.90 -28.56
CA GLU A 614 -12.67 7.16 -27.12
C GLU A 614 -11.22 7.52 -26.78
N ALA A 615 -10.24 6.88 -27.44
CA ALA A 615 -8.82 7.20 -27.28
C ALA A 615 -8.43 8.56 -27.89
N GLU A 616 -8.98 8.93 -29.05
CA GLU A 616 -8.76 10.26 -29.65
C GLU A 616 -9.37 11.38 -28.81
N GLU A 617 -10.59 11.20 -28.31
CA GLU A 617 -11.26 12.16 -27.42
C GLU A 617 -10.53 12.32 -26.08
N ALA A 618 -10.03 11.22 -25.49
CA ALA A 618 -9.21 11.27 -24.28
C ALA A 618 -7.87 11.99 -24.50
N VAL A 619 -7.24 11.84 -25.66
CA VAL A 619 -6.01 12.58 -26.01
C VAL A 619 -6.28 14.08 -26.16
N MET A 620 -7.35 14.46 -26.88
CA MET A 620 -7.75 15.86 -27.02
C MET A 620 -8.09 16.51 -25.66
N ALA A 621 -8.72 15.76 -24.77
CA ALA A 621 -9.00 16.21 -23.40
C ALA A 621 -7.71 16.46 -22.61
N LEU A 622 -6.74 15.54 -22.62
CA LEU A 622 -5.44 15.75 -21.94
C LEU A 622 -4.64 16.92 -22.55
N GLU A 623 -4.57 17.02 -23.88
CA GLU A 623 -3.88 18.13 -24.55
C GLU A 623 -4.52 19.49 -24.25
N THR A 624 -5.83 19.53 -24.00
CA THR A 624 -6.55 20.74 -23.57
C THR A 624 -6.33 21.05 -22.08
N GLN A 625 -6.41 20.04 -21.21
CA GLN A 625 -6.21 20.20 -19.76
C GLN A 625 -4.80 20.70 -19.43
N LEU A 626 -3.77 20.11 -20.05
CA LEU A 626 -2.38 20.55 -19.87
C LEU A 626 -2.19 22.03 -20.21
N ARG A 627 -2.75 22.50 -21.34
CA ARG A 627 -2.68 23.90 -21.78
C ARG A 627 -3.40 24.89 -20.86
N SER A 628 -4.11 24.42 -19.83
CA SER A 628 -4.80 25.25 -18.84
C SER A 628 -4.07 25.35 -17.49
N GLU A 629 -2.97 24.63 -17.28
CA GLU A 629 -2.17 24.76 -16.05
C GLU A 629 -1.39 26.10 -16.02
N PRO A 630 -1.36 26.80 -14.87
CA PRO A 630 -0.54 28.00 -14.72
C PRO A 630 0.95 27.65 -14.86
N ASN A 631 1.70 28.51 -15.56
CA ASN A 631 3.11 28.31 -15.94
C ASN A 631 3.37 27.19 -16.98
N PHE A 632 2.33 26.67 -17.66
CA PHE A 632 2.53 25.70 -18.73
C PHE A 632 3.07 26.35 -20.03
N PRO A 633 4.18 25.85 -20.62
CA PRO A 633 4.72 26.37 -21.88
C PRO A 633 3.74 26.13 -23.04
N GLN A 634 3.37 27.19 -23.76
CA GLN A 634 2.31 27.10 -24.78
C GLN A 634 2.80 26.51 -26.12
N THR A 635 4.10 26.62 -26.38
CA THR A 635 4.79 26.16 -27.58
C THR A 635 6.01 25.31 -27.24
N LEU A 636 6.50 24.52 -28.20
CA LEU A 636 7.76 23.78 -28.05
C LEU A 636 8.98 24.72 -27.96
N HIS A 637 8.84 25.96 -28.43
CA HIS A 637 9.89 26.99 -28.40
C HIS A 637 10.10 27.56 -26.98
N ASP A 638 9.07 27.50 -26.12
CA ASP A 638 9.16 27.93 -24.71
C ASP A 638 9.94 26.91 -23.83
N LEU A 639 10.25 25.73 -24.37
CA LEU A 639 11.09 24.71 -23.73
C LEU A 639 12.57 24.80 -24.10
N THR A 640 12.93 25.67 -25.06
CA THR A 640 14.30 25.86 -25.56
C THR A 640 14.76 27.29 -25.27
N GLU A 641 15.81 27.46 -24.48
CA GLU A 641 16.45 28.78 -24.36
C GLU A 641 17.08 29.19 -25.71
N PRO A 642 17.11 30.50 -26.05
CA PRO A 642 17.56 31.00 -27.34
C PRO A 642 19.09 31.01 -27.46
N CYS A 643 19.73 29.84 -27.36
CA CYS A 643 21.15 29.68 -27.63
C CYS A 643 21.40 29.85 -29.14
N GLY A 644 22.06 30.95 -29.52
CA GLY A 644 22.08 31.46 -30.88
C GLY A 644 22.99 30.72 -31.86
N SER A 645 22.53 29.59 -32.41
CA SER A 645 23.14 28.97 -33.60
C SER A 645 22.12 28.28 -34.50
N THR A 646 21.97 28.74 -35.73
CA THR A 646 20.97 28.29 -36.70
C THR A 646 21.31 26.91 -37.29
N VAL A 647 20.50 25.89 -37.02
CA VAL A 647 20.49 24.62 -37.78
C VAL A 647 19.04 24.20 -38.07
N HIS A 648 18.80 23.65 -39.26
CA HIS A 648 17.45 23.43 -39.79
C HIS A 648 16.65 22.34 -39.06
N MET A 649 15.38 22.65 -38.78
CA MET A 649 14.38 21.67 -38.37
C MET A 649 14.02 20.75 -39.55
N ALA A 650 14.53 19.51 -39.56
CA ALA A 650 14.29 18.55 -40.63
C ALA A 650 14.29 17.09 -40.13
N CYS A 651 13.15 16.61 -39.61
CA CYS A 651 12.88 15.18 -39.54
C CYS A 651 11.38 14.88 -39.66
N VAL A 652 10.93 14.74 -40.91
CA VAL A 652 9.68 14.06 -41.27
C VAL A 652 9.94 12.55 -41.24
N VAL A 653 8.93 11.71 -40.89
CA VAL A 653 8.58 10.39 -41.52
C VAL A 653 7.65 9.52 -40.63
N GLN A 654 6.43 9.27 -41.15
CA GLN A 654 5.56 8.05 -41.22
C GLN A 654 5.26 7.10 -40.03
#